data_AF-A0A399ZA43-F1
#
_entry.id   AF-A0A399ZA43-F1
#
_cell.length_a   1.000
_cell.length_b   1.000
_cell.length_c   1.000
_cell.angle_alpha   90.00
_cell.angle_beta   90.00
_cell.angle_gamma   90.00
#
_symmetry.space_group_name_H-M   'P 1'
#
loop_
_entity.id
_entity.type
_entity.pdbx_description
1 polymer ?
#
loop_
_entity_poly.entity_id
_entity_poly.type
_entity_poly.pdbx_seq_one_letter_code
_entity_poly.pdbx_strand_id
1 'polypeptide(L)'
;MTSLVFAALPARPVYAYDCAWTGANGSAWSDASNWTGCGGSIPRTTDTVTIPDAAATPNDPTLTAVETIDGLTIESGGILNDGGKSLIVIGTSVTLDGTWLGTGWLNLNNAGTITVNGAGSMGSGTRLALIAGSVVFPATANLTFDRIDARGTGLAATNNGTVTVTAGAMTHSASSTATWTNAAASALILNTGTTNPAVSAGWTSIVNDGALTLNGGGSVSSIVNNAAGTLNIGYTSQPSITALNLSAAGNTVVYNRAGAQTINAAVTYSNFATSGSGTKTANGAMTISNDFTVGGGTAFTTPNSVSIAGNLTADGTFTQTAGTTTFTGGGTHTFAGNGVIQFNNLTTSSQTVNAGASDLRIFDDWTHGTAGAFNAQTSTVTFNGTSYQSLPNPAYAPSFYNLTINKSSGGMTTGRTWTVTNNFVLTLGTIEPAGNSSFKNVTLDGGTFTAPGGNINVSGDWTQNASAFNAGSGTVVFNGASQQTLGGSAATTFNNLTLNNAAGLALSAVNPTVNGVFTFTNGLVATGANSLILGTGGSISGAGAGKYVYGNLQKNFNSGAGQTFTFPVGDAANYAPAQLSAFNVSSAGSLAASTTKARHPEFMSANIGDKYVERYWTLAPAGGLAASGYDLTVTFAAGDLVGSPNTGALVMQKYSGGVWSNPSASSSTSTTVTGSGFTSFSDFFTGESGIPTPVTLS
;
A
#
# COMPACT_ATOMS: atom_id res chain seq x y z
N MET A 1 -50.94 89.86 -35.72
CA MET A 1 -51.31 88.89 -34.68
C MET A 1 -51.37 87.52 -35.33
N THR A 2 -50.24 86.81 -35.29
CA THR A 2 -49.98 85.60 -34.48
C THR A 2 -50.24 84.32 -35.28
N SER A 3 -49.14 83.76 -35.80
CA SER A 3 -49.06 82.43 -36.42
C SER A 3 -49.12 81.37 -35.31
N LEU A 4 -50.07 80.43 -35.41
CA LEU A 4 -50.18 79.31 -34.47
C LEU A 4 -49.02 78.33 -34.68
N VAL A 5 -48.22 78.15 -33.64
CA VAL A 5 -47.23 77.08 -33.50
C VAL A 5 -47.99 75.80 -33.13
N PHE A 6 -47.84 74.74 -33.93
CA PHE A 6 -48.23 73.39 -33.53
C PHE A 6 -47.23 72.92 -32.46
N ALA A 7 -47.68 72.88 -31.20
CA ALA A 7 -46.93 72.24 -30.12
C ALA A 7 -46.94 70.72 -30.36
N ALA A 8 -45.77 70.11 -30.42
CA ALA A 8 -45.62 68.66 -30.39
C ALA A 8 -46.30 68.12 -29.11
N LEU A 9 -47.23 67.19 -29.27
CA LEU A 9 -47.82 66.45 -28.15
C LEU A 9 -46.68 65.81 -27.33
N PRO A 10 -46.68 65.94 -26.00
CA PRO A 10 -45.68 65.27 -25.17
C PRO A 10 -45.74 63.75 -25.43
N ALA A 11 -44.58 63.12 -25.55
CA ALA A 11 -44.46 61.68 -25.71
C ALA A 11 -45.29 60.98 -24.61
N ARG A 12 -46.18 60.09 -25.03
CA ARG A 12 -47.00 59.26 -24.14
C ARG A 12 -46.05 58.55 -23.16
N PRO A 13 -46.28 58.60 -21.82
CA PRO A 13 -45.42 57.91 -20.88
C PRO A 13 -45.38 56.42 -21.22
N VAL A 14 -44.15 55.88 -21.33
CA VAL A 14 -43.94 54.45 -21.54
C VAL A 14 -44.19 53.78 -20.19
N TYR A 15 -45.40 53.24 -20.01
CA TYR A 15 -45.74 52.46 -18.82
C TYR A 15 -44.99 51.13 -18.87
N ALA A 16 -44.25 50.81 -17.81
CA ALA A 16 -43.73 49.46 -17.56
C ALA A 16 -44.86 48.62 -16.96
N TYR A 17 -45.13 47.46 -17.55
CA TYR A 17 -46.12 46.49 -17.07
C TYR A 17 -45.47 45.19 -16.62
N ASP A 18 -46.12 44.51 -15.67
CA ASP A 18 -45.81 43.13 -15.32
C ASP A 18 -46.76 42.21 -16.10
N CYS A 19 -46.24 41.68 -17.20
CA CYS A 19 -46.94 40.82 -18.13
C CYS A 19 -46.93 39.37 -17.65
N ALA A 20 -48.09 38.71 -17.57
CA ALA A 20 -48.17 37.28 -17.30
C ALA A 20 -48.83 36.53 -18.46
N TRP A 21 -48.25 35.40 -18.84
CA TRP A 21 -48.79 34.53 -19.88
C TRP A 21 -50.00 33.76 -19.38
N THR A 22 -51.08 33.72 -20.17
CA THR A 22 -52.29 32.95 -19.88
C THR A 22 -52.48 31.79 -20.87
N GLY A 23 -51.99 31.90 -22.10
CA GLY A 23 -52.14 30.89 -23.15
C GLY A 23 -53.59 30.63 -23.57
N ALA A 24 -54.50 31.58 -23.35
CA ALA A 24 -55.94 31.37 -23.47
C ALA A 24 -56.42 31.10 -24.92
N ASN A 25 -55.76 31.65 -25.93
CA ASN A 25 -56.15 31.60 -27.35
C ASN A 25 -55.11 30.94 -28.27
N GLY A 26 -54.07 30.31 -27.69
CA GLY A 26 -53.06 29.52 -28.40
C GLY A 26 -51.66 29.75 -27.87
N SER A 27 -50.66 29.31 -28.63
CA SER A 27 -49.24 29.40 -28.25
C SER A 27 -48.52 30.64 -28.79
N ALA A 28 -49.10 31.44 -29.69
CA ALA A 28 -48.35 32.52 -30.33
C ALA A 28 -48.06 33.68 -29.35
N TRP A 29 -46.78 33.99 -29.12
CA TRP A 29 -46.36 35.14 -28.31
C TRP A 29 -46.95 36.47 -28.81
N SER A 30 -47.10 36.58 -30.14
CA SER A 30 -47.62 37.75 -30.84
C SER A 30 -49.12 38.00 -30.68
N ASP A 31 -49.87 37.08 -30.09
CA ASP A 31 -51.29 37.27 -29.81
C ASP A 31 -51.49 37.92 -28.42
N ALA A 32 -51.86 39.21 -28.41
CA ALA A 32 -52.09 39.99 -27.20
C ALA A 32 -53.16 39.38 -26.28
N SER A 33 -54.06 38.54 -26.79
CA SER A 33 -55.09 37.89 -26.00
C SER A 33 -54.58 36.72 -25.13
N ASN A 34 -53.34 36.29 -25.34
CA ASN A 34 -52.64 35.32 -24.49
C ASN A 34 -51.92 35.96 -23.28
N TRP A 35 -52.08 37.27 -23.10
CA TRP A 35 -51.38 38.03 -22.07
C TRP A 35 -52.35 38.73 -21.12
N THR A 36 -52.01 38.74 -19.84
CA THR A 36 -52.64 39.60 -18.83
C THR A 36 -51.61 40.55 -18.23
N GLY A 37 -52.06 41.68 -17.66
CA GLY A 37 -51.17 42.70 -17.08
C GLY A 37 -50.50 43.63 -18.11
N CYS A 38 -50.44 43.28 -19.40
CA CYS A 38 -49.73 44.03 -20.46
C CYS A 38 -50.47 45.24 -21.06
N GLY A 39 -51.45 45.84 -20.38
CA GLY A 39 -52.20 46.98 -20.94
C GLY A 39 -52.97 46.68 -22.25
N GLY A 40 -53.32 45.42 -22.51
CA GLY A 40 -54.04 44.98 -23.71
C GLY A 40 -53.17 44.78 -24.97
N SER A 41 -51.85 44.79 -24.83
CA SER A 41 -50.90 44.48 -25.91
C SER A 41 -50.04 43.25 -25.57
N ILE A 42 -49.17 42.84 -26.48
CA ILE A 42 -48.04 41.95 -26.18
C ILE A 42 -46.98 42.67 -25.31
N PRO A 43 -46.07 41.95 -24.62
CA PRO A 43 -44.98 42.55 -23.86
C PRO A 43 -44.07 43.44 -24.73
N ARG A 44 -43.62 44.57 -24.17
CA ARG A 44 -42.74 45.54 -24.83
C ARG A 44 -41.41 45.66 -24.07
N THR A 45 -40.51 46.50 -24.59
CA THR A 45 -39.14 46.67 -24.08
C THR A 45 -39.01 47.07 -22.61
N THR A 46 -40.04 47.70 -22.03
CA THR A 46 -40.05 48.13 -20.61
C THR A 46 -40.82 47.19 -19.70
N ASP A 47 -41.42 46.13 -20.26
CA ASP A 47 -42.32 45.25 -19.53
C ASP A 47 -41.55 44.04 -19.00
N THR A 48 -41.88 43.58 -17.79
CA THR A 48 -41.38 42.31 -17.25
C THR A 48 -42.34 41.19 -17.65
N VAL A 49 -41.83 39.98 -17.88
CA VAL A 49 -42.62 38.83 -18.33
C VAL A 49 -42.56 37.70 -17.32
N THR A 50 -43.71 37.13 -16.97
CA THR A 50 -43.85 35.90 -16.19
C THR A 50 -44.53 34.81 -17.02
N ILE A 51 -43.87 33.67 -17.16
CA ILE A 51 -44.41 32.44 -17.74
C ILE A 51 -44.69 31.47 -16.58
N PRO A 52 -45.96 31.30 -16.19
CA PRO A 52 -46.32 30.44 -15.05
C PRO A 52 -46.28 28.95 -15.42
N ASP A 53 -46.53 28.09 -14.44
CA ASP A 53 -46.63 26.63 -14.60
C ASP A 53 -47.45 26.24 -15.86
N ALA A 54 -46.90 25.38 -16.72
CA ALA A 54 -47.57 24.87 -17.90
C ALA A 54 -48.84 24.08 -17.55
N ALA A 55 -48.94 23.49 -16.36
CA ALA A 55 -50.17 22.86 -15.89
C ALA A 55 -51.31 23.88 -15.62
N ALA A 56 -50.96 25.15 -15.41
CA ALA A 56 -51.90 26.24 -15.14
C ALA A 56 -52.27 27.04 -16.40
N THR A 57 -51.59 26.83 -17.54
CA THR A 57 -51.89 27.52 -18.81
C THR A 57 -52.28 26.52 -19.91
N PRO A 58 -53.34 26.79 -20.72
CA PRO A 58 -53.78 25.81 -21.72
C PRO A 58 -52.81 25.59 -22.87
N ASN A 59 -51.92 26.56 -23.14
CA ASN A 59 -50.96 26.53 -24.23
C ASN A 59 -49.67 27.23 -23.80
N ASP A 60 -48.50 26.64 -24.09
CA ASP A 60 -47.21 27.26 -23.80
C ASP A 60 -46.86 28.37 -24.82
N PRO A 61 -46.21 29.47 -24.41
CA PRO A 61 -45.77 30.53 -25.31
C PRO A 61 -44.72 30.03 -26.30
N THR A 62 -44.89 30.43 -27.57
CA THR A 62 -43.96 30.23 -28.68
C THR A 62 -43.62 31.58 -29.32
N LEU A 63 -42.35 31.98 -29.30
CA LEU A 63 -41.91 33.21 -29.98
C LEU A 63 -42.08 33.08 -31.49
N THR A 64 -42.67 34.10 -32.11
CA THR A 64 -42.85 34.18 -33.57
C THR A 64 -41.85 35.13 -34.25
N ALA A 65 -41.23 36.02 -33.48
CA ALA A 65 -40.23 36.99 -33.92
C ALA A 65 -39.15 37.17 -32.85
N VAL A 66 -38.14 38.01 -33.12
CA VAL A 66 -37.21 38.45 -32.08
C VAL A 66 -37.93 39.44 -31.18
N GLU A 67 -37.95 39.18 -29.88
CA GLU A 67 -38.66 40.01 -28.89
C GLU A 67 -37.66 40.68 -27.96
N THR A 68 -38.03 41.84 -27.40
CA THR A 68 -37.22 42.57 -26.40
C THR A 68 -38.08 42.97 -25.22
N ILE A 69 -37.63 42.63 -24.01
CA ILE A 69 -38.35 42.81 -22.74
C ILE A 69 -37.39 43.30 -21.65
N ASP A 70 -37.94 43.82 -20.55
CA ASP A 70 -37.15 44.30 -19.41
C ASP A 70 -36.68 43.14 -18.51
N GLY A 71 -37.59 42.28 -18.08
CA GLY A 71 -37.30 41.15 -17.19
C GLY A 71 -38.01 39.88 -17.62
N LEU A 72 -37.46 38.72 -17.24
CA LEU A 72 -38.06 37.42 -17.55
C LEU A 72 -38.11 36.55 -16.29
N THR A 73 -39.27 35.96 -16.01
CA THR A 73 -39.47 34.90 -15.04
C THR A 73 -40.16 33.74 -15.75
N ILE A 74 -39.54 32.56 -15.76
CA ILE A 74 -40.21 31.30 -16.10
C ILE A 74 -40.33 30.54 -14.80
N GLU A 75 -41.55 30.40 -14.28
CA GLU A 75 -41.81 29.72 -13.02
C GLU A 75 -41.58 28.20 -13.14
N SER A 76 -41.50 27.52 -12.00
CA SER A 76 -41.39 26.07 -11.98
C SER A 76 -42.58 25.43 -12.72
N GLY A 77 -42.29 24.48 -13.61
CA GLY A 77 -43.28 23.87 -14.49
C GLY A 77 -43.63 24.68 -15.73
N GLY A 78 -43.29 25.97 -15.80
CA GLY A 78 -43.52 26.81 -16.98
C GLY A 78 -42.66 26.41 -18.16
N ILE A 79 -43.17 26.57 -19.38
CA ILE A 79 -42.46 26.23 -20.62
C ILE A 79 -42.45 27.44 -21.54
N LEU A 80 -41.28 27.87 -22.03
CA LEU A 80 -41.15 28.86 -23.09
C LEU A 80 -40.52 28.22 -24.32
N ASN A 81 -41.23 28.16 -25.44
CA ASN A 81 -40.66 27.77 -26.72
C ASN A 81 -40.20 29.01 -27.49
N ASP A 82 -38.94 29.08 -27.90
CA ASP A 82 -38.44 30.23 -28.65
C ASP A 82 -38.71 30.16 -30.16
N GLY A 83 -39.24 29.07 -30.69
CA GLY A 83 -39.52 28.94 -32.13
C GLY A 83 -38.28 29.18 -33.03
N GLY A 84 -37.08 29.04 -32.49
CA GLY A 84 -35.81 29.39 -33.13
C GLY A 84 -35.48 30.89 -33.19
N LYS A 85 -36.20 31.72 -32.42
CA LYS A 85 -36.03 33.19 -32.35
C LYS A 85 -35.30 33.60 -31.08
N SER A 86 -34.64 34.76 -31.11
CA SER A 86 -33.96 35.28 -29.92
C SER A 86 -34.91 36.12 -29.07
N LEU A 87 -34.77 36.02 -27.75
CA LEU A 87 -35.39 36.93 -26.79
C LEU A 87 -34.30 37.80 -26.16
N ILE A 88 -34.47 39.11 -26.21
CA ILE A 88 -33.52 40.09 -25.68
C ILE A 88 -34.05 40.60 -24.35
N VAL A 89 -33.25 40.48 -23.30
CA VAL A 89 -33.54 41.04 -21.97
C VAL A 89 -32.62 42.22 -21.72
N ILE A 90 -33.20 43.39 -21.44
CA ILE A 90 -32.45 44.64 -21.23
C ILE A 90 -32.49 45.17 -19.79
N GLY A 91 -33.38 44.65 -18.94
CA GLY A 91 -33.46 44.99 -17.52
C GLY A 91 -32.44 44.22 -16.69
N THR A 92 -32.71 44.02 -15.40
CA THR A 92 -31.69 43.58 -14.42
C THR A 92 -31.87 42.15 -13.89
N SER A 93 -32.98 41.48 -14.24
CA SER A 93 -33.31 40.17 -13.67
C SER A 93 -33.87 39.18 -14.68
N VAL A 94 -33.37 37.95 -14.59
CA VAL A 94 -33.88 36.77 -15.28
C VAL A 94 -33.98 35.63 -14.27
N THR A 95 -35.14 35.01 -14.15
CA THR A 95 -35.37 33.82 -13.33
C THR A 95 -35.87 32.69 -14.23
N LEU A 96 -35.15 31.57 -14.25
CA LEU A 96 -35.47 30.40 -15.06
C LEU A 96 -35.65 29.20 -14.13
N ASP A 97 -36.85 29.00 -13.58
CA ASP A 97 -37.21 27.81 -12.79
C ASP A 97 -37.92 26.74 -13.63
N GLY A 98 -38.48 27.13 -14.78
CA GLY A 98 -39.12 26.24 -15.75
C GLY A 98 -38.19 25.78 -16.88
N THR A 99 -38.79 25.42 -18.01
CA THR A 99 -38.09 24.90 -19.19
C THR A 99 -38.11 25.91 -20.34
N TRP A 100 -36.97 26.16 -20.97
CA TRP A 100 -36.90 26.91 -22.22
C TRP A 100 -36.61 25.95 -23.37
N LEU A 101 -37.45 25.89 -24.41
CA LEU A 101 -37.27 25.03 -25.58
C LEU A 101 -36.89 25.83 -26.83
N GLY A 102 -36.23 25.15 -27.77
CA GLY A 102 -35.91 25.68 -29.09
C GLY A 102 -34.42 25.99 -29.29
N THR A 103 -34.08 26.73 -30.34
CA THR A 103 -32.68 26.97 -30.77
C THR A 103 -32.27 28.45 -30.79
N GLY A 104 -33.14 29.30 -30.25
CA GLY A 104 -32.93 30.73 -30.10
C GLY A 104 -31.91 31.10 -29.04
N TRP A 105 -31.64 32.40 -28.97
CA TRP A 105 -30.73 32.98 -27.97
C TRP A 105 -31.51 33.80 -26.94
N LEU A 106 -31.27 33.53 -25.66
CA LEU A 106 -31.48 34.50 -24.60
C LEU A 106 -30.32 35.51 -24.66
N ASN A 107 -30.57 36.70 -25.19
CA ASN A 107 -29.58 37.77 -25.31
C ASN A 107 -29.69 38.71 -24.11
N LEU A 108 -28.68 38.73 -23.25
CA LEU A 108 -28.56 39.63 -22.11
C LEU A 108 -27.87 40.92 -22.56
N ASN A 109 -28.63 42.00 -22.70
CA ASN A 109 -28.17 43.25 -23.30
C ASN A 109 -28.43 44.45 -22.39
N ASN A 110 -27.74 44.50 -21.25
CA ASN A 110 -27.77 45.61 -20.32
C ASN A 110 -26.32 46.05 -20.02
N ALA A 111 -26.02 47.34 -20.06
CA ALA A 111 -24.68 47.85 -19.73
C ALA A 111 -24.32 47.68 -18.24
N GLY A 112 -25.31 47.50 -17.36
CA GLY A 112 -25.18 47.23 -15.94
C GLY A 112 -24.97 45.74 -15.62
N THR A 113 -25.54 45.30 -14.49
CA THR A 113 -25.48 43.88 -14.07
C THR A 113 -26.84 43.22 -14.22
N ILE A 114 -26.88 42.06 -14.89
CA ILE A 114 -28.05 41.18 -14.94
C ILE A 114 -27.84 40.01 -13.99
N THR A 115 -28.83 39.77 -13.12
CA THR A 115 -28.87 38.57 -12.27
C THR A 115 -29.66 37.47 -12.99
N VAL A 116 -29.05 36.30 -13.18
CA VAL A 116 -29.69 35.13 -13.78
C VAL A 116 -29.80 34.02 -12.72
N ASN A 117 -31.01 33.73 -12.27
CA ASN A 117 -31.30 32.78 -11.20
C ASN A 117 -32.23 31.65 -11.66
N GLY A 118 -32.48 30.70 -10.77
CA GLY A 118 -33.46 29.64 -10.92
C GLY A 118 -32.85 28.24 -11.00
N ALA A 119 -33.70 27.22 -11.05
CA ALA A 119 -33.32 25.80 -11.11
C ALA A 119 -33.67 25.11 -12.44
N GLY A 120 -34.07 25.89 -13.44
CA GLY A 120 -34.61 25.45 -14.72
C GLY A 120 -33.56 24.92 -15.69
N SER A 121 -34.03 24.14 -16.65
CA SER A 121 -33.21 23.61 -17.74
C SER A 121 -33.59 24.26 -19.05
N MET A 122 -32.59 24.72 -19.81
CA MET A 122 -32.81 24.99 -21.23
C MET A 122 -32.72 23.69 -22.02
N GLY A 123 -33.67 23.47 -22.92
CA GLY A 123 -33.77 22.33 -23.80
C GLY A 123 -32.62 22.26 -24.81
N SER A 124 -32.55 21.14 -25.52
CA SER A 124 -31.48 20.87 -26.49
C SER A 124 -31.43 21.96 -27.56
N GLY A 125 -30.29 22.67 -27.65
CA GLY A 125 -30.02 23.69 -28.67
C GLY A 125 -30.27 25.13 -28.26
N THR A 126 -30.88 25.39 -27.10
CA THR A 126 -31.16 26.74 -26.56
C THR A 126 -29.90 27.40 -26.00
N ARG A 127 -29.71 28.71 -26.18
CA ARG A 127 -28.40 29.36 -25.96
C ARG A 127 -28.47 30.66 -25.18
N LEU A 128 -27.48 30.95 -24.35
CA LEU A 128 -27.32 32.21 -23.63
C LEU A 128 -26.24 33.08 -24.29
N ALA A 129 -26.54 34.34 -24.58
CA ALA A 129 -25.55 35.30 -25.06
C ALA A 129 -25.43 36.51 -24.15
N LEU A 130 -24.21 36.87 -23.78
CA LEU A 130 -23.87 38.11 -23.11
C LEU A 130 -23.51 39.14 -24.17
N ILE A 131 -24.26 40.25 -24.21
CA ILE A 131 -24.11 41.30 -25.23
C ILE A 131 -23.46 42.55 -24.63
N ALA A 132 -23.82 42.93 -23.40
CA ALA A 132 -23.28 44.09 -22.69
C ALA A 132 -23.23 43.83 -21.18
N GLY A 133 -22.40 44.62 -20.48
CA GLY A 133 -22.36 44.65 -19.02
C GLY A 133 -21.83 43.37 -18.37
N SER A 134 -22.32 43.11 -17.16
CA SER A 134 -21.93 41.97 -16.33
C SER A 134 -23.12 41.04 -16.04
N VAL A 135 -22.84 39.75 -15.86
CA VAL A 135 -23.83 38.76 -15.45
C VAL A 135 -23.44 38.14 -14.12
N VAL A 136 -24.43 37.97 -13.24
CA VAL A 136 -24.25 37.28 -11.96
C VAL A 136 -25.24 36.13 -11.86
N PHE A 137 -24.72 34.93 -11.65
CA PHE A 137 -25.50 33.78 -11.19
C PHE A 137 -25.38 33.73 -9.66
N PRO A 138 -26.47 33.93 -8.90
CA PRO A 138 -26.43 33.90 -7.44
C PRO A 138 -26.24 32.47 -6.92
N ALA A 139 -26.00 32.32 -5.61
CA ALA A 139 -25.73 31.01 -4.98
C ALA A 139 -26.89 30.00 -5.11
N THR A 140 -28.11 30.49 -5.30
CA THR A 140 -29.32 29.68 -5.53
C THR A 140 -29.46 29.19 -6.96
N ALA A 141 -28.67 29.70 -7.91
CA ALA A 141 -28.77 29.28 -9.31
C ALA A 141 -28.35 27.82 -9.46
N ASN A 142 -29.15 27.05 -10.17
CA ASN A 142 -28.84 25.69 -10.61
C ASN A 142 -29.33 25.51 -12.05
N LEU A 143 -28.58 26.08 -12.98
CA LEU A 143 -29.03 26.31 -14.35
C LEU A 143 -28.28 25.42 -15.33
N THR A 144 -28.99 24.96 -16.34
CA THR A 144 -28.44 24.17 -17.44
C THR A 144 -28.65 24.86 -18.77
N PHE A 145 -27.57 25.06 -19.53
CA PHE A 145 -27.57 25.69 -20.84
C PHE A 145 -26.98 24.74 -21.89
N ASP A 146 -27.42 24.82 -23.15
CA ASP A 146 -26.71 24.12 -24.24
C ASP A 146 -25.39 24.84 -24.55
N ARG A 147 -25.44 26.17 -24.70
CA ARG A 147 -24.31 27.03 -25.09
C ARG A 147 -24.35 28.35 -24.36
N ILE A 148 -23.17 28.90 -24.04
CA ILE A 148 -23.01 30.27 -23.52
C ILE A 148 -22.04 31.02 -24.44
N ASP A 149 -22.36 32.26 -24.82
CA ASP A 149 -21.56 33.04 -25.76
C ASP A 149 -21.36 34.48 -25.25
N ALA A 150 -20.13 34.98 -25.30
CA ALA A 150 -19.85 36.39 -25.06
C ALA A 150 -19.65 37.12 -26.41
N ARG A 151 -20.50 38.11 -26.70
CA ARG A 151 -20.54 38.79 -28.00
C ARG A 151 -20.18 40.28 -27.94
N GLY A 152 -20.17 40.83 -26.74
CA GLY A 152 -19.75 42.20 -26.46
C GLY A 152 -18.27 42.33 -26.10
N THR A 153 -17.88 43.54 -25.72
CA THR A 153 -16.52 43.85 -25.28
C THR A 153 -16.46 44.06 -23.77
N GLY A 154 -15.40 43.57 -23.12
CA GLY A 154 -15.18 43.77 -21.67
C GLY A 154 -16.22 43.08 -20.78
N LEU A 155 -16.76 41.95 -21.22
CA LEU A 155 -17.83 41.24 -20.51
C LEU A 155 -17.31 40.47 -19.30
N ALA A 156 -18.10 40.42 -18.23
CA ALA A 156 -17.80 39.64 -17.03
C ALA A 156 -19.00 38.78 -16.61
N ALA A 157 -18.75 37.51 -16.28
CA ALA A 157 -19.75 36.63 -15.69
C ALA A 157 -19.23 36.10 -14.34
N THR A 158 -20.03 36.24 -13.28
CA THR A 158 -19.70 35.69 -11.96
C THR A 158 -20.70 34.60 -11.60
N ASN A 159 -20.21 33.38 -11.44
CA ASN A 159 -20.99 32.24 -10.99
C ASN A 159 -20.79 31.99 -9.49
N ASN A 160 -21.85 32.15 -8.71
CA ASN A 160 -21.91 31.78 -7.30
C ASN A 160 -22.72 30.50 -7.05
N GLY A 161 -23.42 29.97 -8.07
CA GLY A 161 -24.27 28.77 -7.97
C GLY A 161 -23.74 27.61 -8.82
N THR A 162 -24.64 26.82 -9.40
CA THR A 162 -24.30 25.75 -10.34
C THR A 162 -24.73 26.13 -11.75
N VAL A 163 -23.79 26.10 -12.69
CA VAL A 163 -24.03 26.32 -14.12
C VAL A 163 -23.48 25.12 -14.90
N THR A 164 -24.35 24.45 -15.65
CA THR A 164 -23.99 23.31 -16.50
C THR A 164 -24.14 23.69 -17.98
N VAL A 165 -23.15 23.34 -18.80
CA VAL A 165 -23.17 23.49 -20.26
C VAL A 165 -23.14 22.10 -20.89
N THR A 166 -24.22 21.67 -21.56
CA THR A 166 -24.48 20.24 -21.85
C THR A 166 -23.94 19.70 -23.17
N ALA A 167 -23.98 20.46 -24.28
CA ALA A 167 -23.51 19.95 -25.58
C ALA A 167 -22.89 21.03 -26.50
N GLY A 168 -23.14 22.31 -26.24
CA GLY A 168 -22.48 23.45 -26.87
C GLY A 168 -21.17 23.85 -26.20
N ALA A 169 -20.56 24.93 -26.68
CA ALA A 169 -19.31 25.48 -26.17
C ALA A 169 -19.55 26.80 -25.41
N MET A 170 -18.68 27.14 -24.47
CA MET A 170 -18.56 28.52 -24.00
C MET A 170 -17.72 29.32 -25.00
N THR A 171 -18.34 30.11 -25.86
CA THR A 171 -17.63 30.83 -26.93
C THR A 171 -17.55 32.33 -26.66
N HIS A 172 -16.68 33.01 -27.41
CA HIS A 172 -16.81 34.45 -27.58
C HIS A 172 -16.39 34.84 -28.99
N SER A 173 -17.17 35.73 -29.57
CA SER A 173 -17.18 36.04 -31.00
C SER A 173 -16.69 37.45 -31.30
N ALA A 174 -16.28 38.23 -30.30
CA ALA A 174 -15.74 39.58 -30.46
C ALA A 174 -14.20 39.59 -30.34
N SER A 175 -13.54 40.68 -30.77
CA SER A 175 -12.07 40.79 -30.77
C SER A 175 -11.47 41.29 -29.44
N SER A 176 -12.14 41.06 -28.31
CA SER A 176 -11.87 41.72 -27.01
C SER A 176 -11.82 40.75 -25.82
N THR A 177 -11.77 41.24 -24.58
CA THR A 177 -11.69 40.38 -23.38
C THR A 177 -13.06 40.05 -22.80
N ALA A 178 -13.22 38.80 -22.35
CA ALA A 178 -14.34 38.32 -21.56
C ALA A 178 -13.83 37.40 -20.43
N THR A 179 -14.32 37.60 -19.20
CA THR A 179 -13.85 36.85 -18.01
C THR A 179 -14.99 36.14 -17.31
N TRP A 180 -14.81 34.84 -17.08
CA TRP A 180 -15.70 34.05 -16.23
C TRP A 180 -15.04 33.83 -14.88
N THR A 181 -15.74 34.18 -13.80
CA THR A 181 -15.32 33.90 -12.42
C THR A 181 -16.25 32.85 -11.83
N ASN A 182 -15.71 31.67 -11.52
CA ASN A 182 -16.41 30.63 -10.76
C ASN A 182 -16.03 30.78 -9.29
N ALA A 183 -16.88 31.43 -8.49
CA ALA A 183 -16.61 31.77 -7.10
C ALA A 183 -16.45 30.54 -6.18
N ALA A 184 -15.99 30.77 -4.95
CA ALA A 184 -15.92 29.70 -3.95
C ALA A 184 -17.30 29.04 -3.71
N ALA A 185 -17.29 27.72 -3.50
CA ALA A 185 -18.50 26.90 -3.33
C ALA A 185 -19.47 26.88 -4.53
N SER A 186 -19.09 27.41 -5.70
CA SER A 186 -19.88 27.34 -6.93
C SER A 186 -19.37 26.25 -7.88
N ALA A 187 -20.20 25.81 -8.82
CA ALA A 187 -19.85 24.77 -9.79
C ALA A 187 -20.10 25.23 -11.23
N LEU A 188 -19.07 25.10 -12.07
CA LEU A 188 -19.17 25.24 -13.53
C LEU A 188 -18.86 23.89 -14.18
N ILE A 189 -19.81 23.32 -14.90
CA ILE A 189 -19.69 21.99 -15.53
C ILE A 189 -19.77 22.12 -17.05
N LEU A 190 -18.71 21.73 -17.76
CA LEU A 190 -18.62 21.82 -19.23
C LEU A 190 -18.59 20.42 -19.84
N ASN A 191 -19.72 19.96 -20.38
CA ASN A 191 -19.92 18.65 -21.01
C ASN A 191 -19.81 18.69 -22.54
N THR A 192 -18.88 19.46 -23.08
CA THR A 192 -18.77 19.67 -24.54
C THR A 192 -18.43 18.37 -25.29
N GLY A 193 -19.12 18.02 -26.36
CA GLY A 193 -18.80 16.81 -27.16
C GLY A 193 -17.42 16.86 -27.85
N THR A 194 -16.99 15.74 -28.44
CA THR A 194 -15.69 15.59 -29.17
C THR A 194 -15.60 16.38 -30.47
N THR A 195 -16.72 16.83 -31.03
CA THR A 195 -16.81 17.46 -32.36
C THR A 195 -17.04 18.96 -32.33
N ASN A 196 -17.27 19.54 -31.15
CA ASN A 196 -17.53 20.96 -30.98
C ASN A 196 -16.39 21.54 -30.15
N PRO A 197 -15.69 22.58 -30.59
CA PRO A 197 -14.55 23.10 -29.83
C PRO A 197 -15.04 23.65 -28.49
N ALA A 198 -14.94 22.84 -27.44
CA ALA A 198 -14.94 23.29 -26.05
C ALA A 198 -14.09 24.57 -25.95
N VAL A 199 -14.70 25.62 -25.41
CA VAL A 199 -14.12 26.96 -25.20
C VAL A 199 -13.40 27.59 -26.40
N SER A 200 -13.88 27.41 -27.63
CA SER A 200 -13.25 28.01 -28.82
C SER A 200 -13.03 29.52 -28.69
N ALA A 201 -11.76 29.94 -28.60
CA ALA A 201 -11.24 31.31 -28.80
C ALA A 201 -11.94 32.46 -28.04
N GLY A 202 -12.73 32.16 -27.02
CA GLY A 202 -13.74 33.08 -26.54
C GLY A 202 -13.42 33.76 -25.22
N TRP A 203 -13.57 33.03 -24.13
CA TRP A 203 -13.33 33.58 -22.80
C TRP A 203 -11.83 33.74 -22.61
N THR A 204 -11.39 34.99 -22.49
CA THR A 204 -9.97 35.31 -22.33
C THR A 204 -9.38 34.78 -21.02
N SER A 205 -10.21 34.53 -20.01
CA SER A 205 -9.80 33.86 -18.78
C SER A 205 -11.00 33.24 -18.07
N ILE A 206 -10.86 31.99 -17.63
CA ILE A 206 -11.71 31.39 -16.59
C ILE A 206 -10.92 31.40 -15.29
N VAL A 207 -11.43 32.12 -14.29
CA VAL A 207 -10.88 32.16 -12.93
C VAL A 207 -11.74 31.24 -12.06
N ASN A 208 -11.13 30.24 -11.44
CA ASN A 208 -11.83 29.25 -10.64
C ASN A 208 -11.39 29.27 -9.18
N ASP A 209 -12.33 29.60 -8.30
CA ASP A 209 -12.27 29.47 -6.84
C ASP A 209 -13.23 28.38 -6.31
N GLY A 210 -14.10 27.83 -7.17
CA GLY A 210 -15.04 26.74 -6.87
C GLY A 210 -14.69 25.42 -7.56
N ALA A 211 -15.69 24.67 -8.00
CA ALA A 211 -15.52 23.44 -8.77
C ALA A 211 -15.71 23.69 -10.28
N LEU A 212 -14.63 23.59 -11.06
CA LEU A 212 -14.67 23.63 -12.52
C LEU A 212 -14.51 22.20 -13.06
N THR A 213 -15.49 21.69 -13.81
CA THR A 213 -15.44 20.36 -14.41
C THR A 213 -15.43 20.44 -15.92
N LEU A 214 -14.45 19.76 -16.54
CA LEU A 214 -14.21 19.79 -17.98
C LEU A 214 -14.25 18.38 -18.55
N ASN A 215 -15.35 18.00 -19.19
CA ASN A 215 -15.59 16.63 -19.67
C ASN A 215 -15.35 16.44 -21.20
N GLY A 216 -14.93 17.50 -21.91
CA GLY A 216 -14.84 17.52 -23.39
C GLY A 216 -13.57 18.12 -24.00
N GLY A 217 -13.22 17.67 -25.21
CA GLY A 217 -11.88 17.83 -25.81
C GLY A 217 -11.58 19.07 -26.66
N GLY A 218 -12.12 20.26 -26.35
CA GLY A 218 -11.82 21.49 -27.10
C GLY A 218 -10.81 22.42 -26.45
N SER A 219 -10.44 23.52 -27.11
CA SER A 219 -9.36 24.42 -26.68
C SER A 219 -9.80 25.47 -25.67
N VAL A 220 -9.10 25.64 -24.54
CA VAL A 220 -9.32 26.75 -23.59
C VAL A 220 -8.17 27.74 -23.68
N SER A 221 -8.46 29.03 -23.82
CA SER A 221 -7.41 30.08 -23.91
C SER A 221 -6.60 30.19 -22.61
N SER A 222 -7.29 30.37 -21.47
CA SER A 222 -6.66 30.53 -20.15
C SER A 222 -7.55 29.98 -19.03
N ILE A 223 -6.97 29.17 -18.15
CA ILE A 223 -7.58 28.79 -16.86
C ILE A 223 -6.62 29.21 -15.76
N VAL A 224 -7.16 29.90 -14.75
CA VAL A 224 -6.50 30.17 -13.48
C VAL A 224 -7.26 29.42 -12.39
N ASN A 225 -6.64 28.40 -11.81
CA ASN A 225 -7.20 27.69 -10.67
C ASN A 225 -6.64 28.31 -9.38
N ASN A 226 -7.44 29.12 -8.70
CA ASN A 226 -7.06 29.81 -7.48
C ASN A 226 -7.00 28.84 -6.28
N ALA A 227 -6.50 29.30 -5.15
CA ALA A 227 -6.22 28.49 -3.96
C ALA A 227 -7.40 27.61 -3.47
N ALA A 228 -8.64 28.05 -3.61
CA ALA A 228 -9.83 27.28 -3.22
C ALA A 228 -10.36 26.38 -4.35
N GLY A 229 -9.88 26.57 -5.58
CA GLY A 229 -10.41 25.96 -6.78
C GLY A 229 -10.10 24.46 -6.89
N THR A 230 -11.12 23.69 -7.25
CA THR A 230 -10.99 22.32 -7.73
C THR A 230 -11.24 22.27 -9.23
N LEU A 231 -10.25 21.80 -9.99
CA LEU A 231 -10.33 21.59 -11.43
C LEU A 231 -10.44 20.10 -11.75
N ASN A 232 -11.62 19.65 -12.17
CA ASN A 232 -11.86 18.28 -12.62
C ASN A 232 -11.69 18.18 -14.13
N ILE A 233 -10.87 17.23 -14.57
CA ILE A 233 -10.47 17.00 -15.96
C ILE A 233 -10.90 15.60 -16.38
N GLY A 234 -11.94 15.51 -17.21
CA GLY A 234 -12.61 14.26 -17.61
C GLY A 234 -12.60 13.99 -19.12
N TYR A 235 -11.75 14.66 -19.88
CA TYR A 235 -11.78 14.66 -21.35
C TYR A 235 -11.72 13.28 -22.02
N THR A 236 -12.43 13.13 -23.14
CA THR A 236 -12.28 11.98 -24.06
C THR A 236 -11.06 12.09 -24.98
N SER A 237 -10.60 13.30 -25.28
CA SER A 237 -9.39 13.65 -26.06
C SER A 237 -8.73 14.88 -25.43
N GLN A 238 -7.40 14.95 -25.40
CA GLN A 238 -6.68 16.02 -24.71
C GLN A 238 -7.04 17.40 -25.30
N PRO A 239 -7.60 18.34 -24.52
CA PRO A 239 -7.83 19.70 -24.99
C PRO A 239 -6.51 20.44 -25.15
N SER A 240 -6.46 21.35 -26.13
CA SER A 240 -5.39 22.32 -26.23
C SER A 240 -5.65 23.47 -25.26
N ILE A 241 -4.98 23.49 -24.11
CA ILE A 241 -5.04 24.63 -23.18
C ILE A 241 -3.81 25.50 -23.42
N THR A 242 -4.01 26.74 -23.88
CA THR A 242 -2.91 27.63 -24.26
C THR A 242 -2.16 28.17 -23.04
N ALA A 243 -2.88 28.52 -21.97
CA ALA A 243 -2.33 28.91 -20.68
C ALA A 243 -3.08 28.22 -19.53
N LEU A 244 -2.36 27.46 -18.71
CA LEU A 244 -2.94 26.68 -17.61
C LEU A 244 -2.17 27.00 -16.33
N ASN A 245 -2.72 27.88 -15.50
CA ASN A 245 -2.11 28.30 -14.23
C ASN A 245 -2.73 27.53 -13.07
N LEU A 246 -1.97 26.57 -12.55
CA LEU A 246 -2.39 25.62 -11.50
C LEU A 246 -1.48 25.67 -10.26
N SER A 247 -0.61 26.67 -10.14
CA SER A 247 0.40 26.73 -9.09
C SER A 247 -0.05 27.48 -7.84
N ALA A 248 -1.26 28.04 -7.81
CA ALA A 248 -1.79 28.72 -6.62
C ALA A 248 -1.87 27.75 -5.44
N ALA A 249 -1.17 28.05 -4.34
CA ALA A 249 -1.08 27.15 -3.20
C ALA A 249 -2.47 26.82 -2.62
N GLY A 250 -2.77 25.54 -2.47
CA GLY A 250 -4.03 25.02 -1.91
C GLY A 250 -4.99 24.45 -2.96
N ASN A 251 -4.86 24.84 -4.23
CA ASN A 251 -5.79 24.38 -5.27
C ASN A 251 -5.62 22.88 -5.56
N THR A 252 -6.68 22.24 -6.09
CA THR A 252 -6.66 20.82 -6.44
C THR A 252 -7.01 20.60 -7.90
N VAL A 253 -6.25 19.73 -8.57
CA VAL A 253 -6.53 19.31 -9.95
C VAL A 253 -6.72 17.80 -9.99
N VAL A 254 -7.86 17.36 -10.52
CA VAL A 254 -8.29 15.96 -10.53
C VAL A 254 -8.46 15.46 -11.95
N TYR A 255 -7.68 14.47 -12.37
CA TYR A 255 -7.93 13.76 -13.63
C TYR A 255 -8.91 12.60 -13.38
N ASN A 256 -10.18 12.78 -13.76
CA ASN A 256 -11.33 11.99 -13.30
C ASN A 256 -12.02 11.13 -14.37
N ARG A 257 -11.45 11.00 -15.58
CA ARG A 257 -12.10 10.26 -16.67
C ARG A 257 -12.37 8.79 -16.28
N ALA A 258 -13.47 8.20 -16.75
CA ALA A 258 -13.59 6.74 -16.79
C ALA A 258 -12.77 6.19 -17.96
N GLY A 259 -11.73 5.42 -17.68
CA GLY A 259 -10.79 4.87 -18.66
C GLY A 259 -9.49 5.63 -18.81
N ALA A 260 -8.69 5.22 -19.81
CA ALA A 260 -7.34 5.75 -20.01
C ALA A 260 -7.32 7.27 -20.24
N GLN A 261 -6.32 7.96 -19.69
CA GLN A 261 -6.23 9.42 -19.76
C GLN A 261 -4.78 9.88 -19.74
N THR A 262 -4.43 10.87 -20.58
CA THR A 262 -3.12 11.52 -20.57
C THR A 262 -3.14 12.73 -19.63
N ILE A 263 -2.13 12.84 -18.77
CA ILE A 263 -1.92 13.97 -17.85
C ILE A 263 -0.93 14.94 -18.49
N ASN A 264 -1.28 16.23 -18.46
CA ASN A 264 -0.39 17.30 -18.92
C ASN A 264 0.72 17.56 -17.89
N ALA A 265 1.94 17.15 -18.19
CA ALA A 265 3.08 17.33 -17.29
C ALA A 265 3.83 18.66 -17.47
N ALA A 266 3.45 19.49 -18.44
CA ALA A 266 4.12 20.77 -18.72
C ALA A 266 3.81 21.90 -17.72
N VAL A 267 3.11 21.60 -16.63
CA VAL A 267 2.65 22.56 -15.61
C VAL A 267 2.98 22.09 -14.21
N THR A 268 3.09 23.03 -13.28
CA THR A 268 3.21 22.75 -11.86
C THR A 268 1.83 22.66 -11.24
N TYR A 269 1.58 21.57 -10.51
CA TYR A 269 0.35 21.35 -9.75
C TYR A 269 0.56 21.78 -8.30
N SER A 270 -0.46 22.37 -7.65
CA SER A 270 -0.47 22.48 -6.18
C SER A 270 -0.80 21.13 -5.56
N ASN A 271 -2.07 20.75 -5.43
CA ASN A 271 -2.49 19.38 -5.18
C ASN A 271 -2.85 18.69 -6.50
N PHE A 272 -2.41 17.45 -6.68
CA PHE A 272 -2.71 16.63 -7.85
C PHE A 272 -3.41 15.35 -7.44
N ALA A 273 -4.50 15.01 -8.13
CA ALA A 273 -5.25 13.79 -7.87
C ALA A 273 -5.68 13.07 -9.15
N THR A 274 -5.86 11.74 -9.05
CA THR A 274 -6.57 10.93 -10.03
C THR A 274 -7.86 10.37 -9.43
N SER A 275 -8.89 10.22 -10.26
CA SER A 275 -10.15 9.53 -9.89
C SER A 275 -10.83 8.93 -11.13
N GLY A 276 -12.02 8.35 -10.94
CA GLY A 276 -12.72 7.61 -12.00
C GLY A 276 -12.13 6.21 -12.14
N SER A 277 -11.69 5.84 -13.34
CA SER A 277 -11.12 4.51 -13.58
C SER A 277 -10.03 4.50 -14.65
N GLY A 278 -9.26 3.41 -14.72
CA GLY A 278 -8.27 3.17 -15.78
C GLY A 278 -6.94 3.91 -15.58
N THR A 279 -6.05 3.76 -16.57
CA THR A 279 -4.67 4.28 -16.50
C THR A 279 -4.58 5.77 -16.78
N LYS A 280 -3.88 6.50 -15.93
CA LYS A 280 -3.60 7.93 -16.02
C LYS A 280 -2.10 8.11 -16.29
N THR A 281 -1.74 8.48 -17.51
CA THR A 281 -0.34 8.49 -17.97
C THR A 281 0.21 9.91 -18.04
N ALA A 282 1.27 10.22 -17.31
CA ALA A 282 1.95 11.51 -17.44
C ALA A 282 2.79 11.57 -18.72
N ASN A 283 2.61 12.63 -19.52
CA ASN A 283 3.30 12.82 -20.80
C ASN A 283 4.66 13.53 -20.68
N GLY A 284 5.19 13.69 -19.47
CA GLY A 284 6.46 14.36 -19.18
C GLY A 284 6.76 14.34 -17.69
N ALA A 285 7.82 15.05 -17.28
CA ALA A 285 8.19 15.18 -15.87
C ALA A 285 7.19 16.06 -15.11
N MET A 286 6.80 15.64 -13.91
CA MET A 286 5.76 16.30 -13.11
C MET A 286 6.37 17.05 -11.92
N THR A 287 5.83 18.22 -11.59
CA THR A 287 6.10 18.93 -10.33
C THR A 287 4.80 19.16 -9.58
N ILE A 288 4.74 18.69 -8.34
CA ILE A 288 3.59 18.78 -7.43
C ILE A 288 4.08 19.49 -6.16
N SER A 289 3.63 20.73 -5.97
CA SER A 289 4.07 21.60 -4.87
C SER A 289 3.39 21.30 -3.53
N ASN A 290 2.44 20.36 -3.50
CA ASN A 290 1.84 19.86 -2.28
C ASN A 290 1.50 18.36 -2.42
N ASP A 291 0.26 17.93 -2.12
CA ASP A 291 -0.09 16.51 -2.02
C ASP A 291 -0.39 15.86 -3.38
N PHE A 292 -0.01 14.59 -3.52
CA PHE A 292 -0.38 13.72 -4.63
C PHE A 292 -1.31 12.60 -4.12
N THR A 293 -2.53 12.54 -4.62
CA THR A 293 -3.45 11.39 -4.44
C THR A 293 -3.64 10.55 -5.72
N VAL A 294 -3.38 9.25 -5.67
CA VAL A 294 -3.84 8.29 -6.68
C VAL A 294 -5.14 7.64 -6.18
N GLY A 295 -6.28 8.08 -6.70
CA GLY A 295 -7.59 7.61 -6.22
C GLY A 295 -7.89 6.15 -6.58
N GLY A 296 -8.72 5.50 -5.76
CA GLY A 296 -9.17 4.13 -5.99
C GLY A 296 -9.78 3.93 -7.38
N GLY A 297 -9.51 2.76 -7.98
CA GLY A 297 -9.96 2.43 -9.35
C GLY A 297 -9.07 2.97 -10.48
N THR A 298 -8.08 3.81 -10.17
CA THR A 298 -7.14 4.35 -11.16
C THR A 298 -5.74 3.75 -11.03
N ALA A 299 -4.97 3.83 -12.12
CA ALA A 299 -3.53 3.54 -12.11
C ALA A 299 -2.77 4.75 -12.66
N PHE A 300 -1.97 5.44 -11.85
CA PHE A 300 -1.05 6.45 -12.34
C PHE A 300 0.21 5.77 -12.90
N THR A 301 0.62 6.12 -14.12
CA THR A 301 1.81 5.55 -14.75
C THR A 301 2.68 6.62 -15.39
N THR A 302 4.01 6.53 -15.20
CA THR A 302 4.95 7.44 -15.84
C THR A 302 6.34 6.83 -16.01
N PRO A 303 7.02 7.06 -17.16
CA PRO A 303 8.46 6.82 -17.29
C PRO A 303 9.30 8.04 -16.87
N ASN A 304 8.66 9.14 -16.48
CA ASN A 304 9.33 10.41 -16.22
C ASN A 304 9.52 10.66 -14.72
N SER A 305 10.40 11.59 -14.39
CA SER A 305 10.60 12.03 -13.01
C SER A 305 9.38 12.76 -12.45
N VAL A 306 9.14 12.61 -11.15
CA VAL A 306 8.04 13.23 -10.41
C VAL A 306 8.61 13.90 -9.17
N SER A 307 8.43 15.21 -9.01
CA SER A 307 8.78 15.95 -7.80
C SER A 307 7.53 16.21 -6.97
N ILE A 308 7.54 15.84 -5.69
CA ILE A 308 6.40 15.98 -4.76
C ILE A 308 6.88 16.72 -3.52
N ALA A 309 6.28 17.86 -3.16
CA ALA A 309 6.65 18.59 -1.95
C ALA A 309 5.79 18.22 -0.72
N GLY A 310 4.60 17.65 -0.93
CA GLY A 310 3.71 17.16 0.13
C GLY A 310 3.72 15.65 0.28
N ASN A 311 2.58 15.08 0.66
CA ASN A 311 2.36 13.67 0.91
C ASN A 311 2.01 12.90 -0.37
N LEU A 312 2.14 11.57 -0.32
CA LEU A 312 1.64 10.66 -1.36
C LEU A 312 0.60 9.73 -0.76
N THR A 313 -0.63 9.78 -1.26
CA THR A 313 -1.69 8.82 -0.94
C THR A 313 -2.03 8.01 -2.17
N ALA A 314 -1.95 6.68 -2.12
CA ALA A 314 -2.28 5.81 -3.25
C ALA A 314 -3.33 4.77 -2.83
N ASP A 315 -4.59 5.05 -3.11
CA ASP A 315 -5.68 4.06 -3.04
C ASP A 315 -5.83 3.28 -4.35
N GLY A 316 -5.37 3.86 -5.46
CA GLY A 316 -5.10 3.18 -6.72
C GLY A 316 -3.63 2.74 -6.84
N THR A 317 -3.20 2.39 -8.05
CA THR A 317 -1.80 1.98 -8.29
C THR A 317 -0.95 3.15 -8.75
N PHE A 318 0.14 3.46 -8.05
CA PHE A 318 1.21 4.34 -8.54
C PHE A 318 2.32 3.49 -9.16
N THR A 319 2.67 3.71 -10.43
CA THR A 319 3.74 2.98 -11.11
C THR A 319 4.65 3.92 -11.88
N GLN A 320 5.87 4.09 -11.40
CA GLN A 320 6.94 4.73 -12.14
C GLN A 320 7.83 3.65 -12.79
N THR A 321 7.96 3.69 -14.12
CA THR A 321 8.71 2.67 -14.89
C THR A 321 10.13 3.10 -15.23
N ALA A 322 10.43 4.40 -15.12
CA ALA A 322 11.75 5.00 -15.33
C ALA A 322 11.80 6.36 -14.61
N GLY A 323 12.95 7.03 -14.61
CA GLY A 323 13.13 8.32 -13.93
C GLY A 323 13.20 8.20 -12.41
N THR A 324 13.02 9.33 -11.72
CA THR A 324 13.14 9.43 -10.25
C THR A 324 11.92 10.12 -9.65
N THR A 325 11.37 9.54 -8.59
CA THR A 325 10.44 10.26 -7.72
C THR A 325 11.20 10.94 -6.60
N THR A 326 11.09 12.26 -6.51
CA THR A 326 11.79 13.08 -5.52
C THR A 326 10.78 13.71 -4.56
N PHE A 327 10.86 13.38 -3.27
CA PHE A 327 10.14 14.08 -2.22
C PHE A 327 10.95 15.30 -1.75
N THR A 328 10.38 16.51 -1.83
CA THR A 328 11.00 17.83 -1.65
C THR A 328 10.33 18.63 -0.51
N GLY A 329 10.80 19.84 -0.17
CA GLY A 329 9.99 20.78 0.63
C GLY A 329 10.32 20.94 2.13
N GLY A 330 11.25 20.18 2.70
CA GLY A 330 11.75 20.38 4.08
C GLY A 330 10.82 20.04 5.26
N GLY A 331 9.55 19.61 5.05
CA GLY A 331 8.69 18.97 6.08
C GLY A 331 8.43 17.44 5.97
N THR A 332 7.99 16.79 7.06
CA THR A 332 7.70 15.33 7.06
C THR A 332 6.73 14.90 5.95
N HIS A 333 7.07 13.84 5.22
CA HIS A 333 6.20 13.21 4.23
C HIS A 333 5.51 11.98 4.80
N THR A 334 4.26 11.77 4.41
CA THR A 334 3.49 10.56 4.73
C THR A 334 3.12 9.82 3.44
N PHE A 335 3.33 8.51 3.45
CA PHE A 335 2.79 7.59 2.45
C PHE A 335 1.56 6.89 3.05
N ALA A 336 0.46 6.92 2.30
CA ALA A 336 -0.81 6.38 2.73
C ALA A 336 -1.56 5.72 1.57
N GLY A 337 -2.71 5.14 1.88
CA GLY A 337 -3.58 4.44 0.93
C GLY A 337 -3.33 2.93 0.90
N ASN A 338 -4.28 2.21 0.29
CA ASN A 338 -4.28 0.74 0.26
C ASN A 338 -3.72 0.13 -1.04
N GLY A 339 -3.32 0.98 -1.97
CA GLY A 339 -2.77 0.58 -3.26
C GLY A 339 -1.26 0.35 -3.23
N VAL A 340 -0.73 -0.06 -4.38
CA VAL A 340 0.70 -0.31 -4.58
C VAL A 340 1.38 1.00 -5.01
N ILE A 341 2.52 1.30 -4.40
CA ILE A 341 3.39 2.41 -4.78
C ILE A 341 4.71 1.86 -5.31
N GLN A 342 4.86 1.80 -6.64
CA GLN A 342 6.12 1.41 -7.28
C GLN A 342 6.89 2.64 -7.79
N PHE A 343 8.04 2.88 -7.17
CA PHE A 343 9.03 3.83 -7.65
C PHE A 343 10.03 3.14 -8.59
N ASN A 344 10.53 3.87 -9.58
CA ASN A 344 11.73 3.45 -10.29
C ASN A 344 12.95 3.77 -9.41
N ASN A 345 13.43 5.01 -9.45
CA ASN A 345 14.32 5.56 -8.43
C ASN A 345 13.51 6.34 -7.39
N LEU A 346 13.87 6.22 -6.11
CA LEU A 346 13.31 7.02 -5.03
C LEU A 346 14.39 7.94 -4.46
N THR A 347 14.12 9.23 -4.44
CA THR A 347 14.93 10.21 -3.70
C THR A 347 14.05 10.86 -2.65
N THR A 348 14.37 10.63 -1.40
CA THR A 348 13.75 11.35 -0.28
C THR A 348 14.75 12.42 0.16
N SER A 349 14.52 13.70 -0.19
CA SER A 349 15.39 14.80 0.29
C SER A 349 15.38 14.86 1.83
N SER A 350 16.24 15.69 2.47
CA SER A 350 16.59 15.67 3.90
C SER A 350 15.43 15.77 4.93
N GLN A 351 14.58 14.74 5.01
CA GLN A 351 13.21 14.77 5.53
C GLN A 351 12.81 13.43 6.18
N THR A 352 11.93 13.47 7.17
CA THR A 352 11.31 12.24 7.69
C THR A 352 10.25 11.73 6.72
N VAL A 353 10.23 10.41 6.47
CA VAL A 353 9.20 9.72 5.67
C VAL A 353 8.48 8.71 6.54
N ASN A 354 7.18 8.92 6.76
CA ASN A 354 6.29 7.99 7.46
C ASN A 354 5.62 7.07 6.44
N ALA A 355 5.93 5.78 6.48
CA ALA A 355 5.51 4.83 5.46
C ALA A 355 4.07 4.30 5.61
N GLY A 356 3.41 4.54 6.75
CA GLY A 356 2.05 4.02 7.00
C GLY A 356 2.00 2.49 6.96
N ALA A 357 0.92 1.98 6.37
CA ALA A 357 0.74 0.57 6.02
C ALA A 357 1.01 0.29 4.53
N SER A 358 1.71 1.18 3.84
CA SER A 358 1.86 1.16 2.37
C SER A 358 2.63 -0.07 1.85
N ASP A 359 2.28 -0.54 0.64
CA ASP A 359 3.11 -1.46 -0.17
C ASP A 359 4.04 -0.62 -1.07
N LEU A 360 5.29 -0.46 -0.63
CA LEU A 360 6.32 0.32 -1.30
C LEU A 360 7.24 -0.60 -2.09
N ARG A 361 7.35 -0.38 -3.40
CA ARG A 361 8.24 -1.13 -4.29
C ARG A 361 9.28 -0.21 -4.88
N ILE A 362 10.53 -0.62 -4.80
CA ILE A 362 11.67 0.10 -5.36
C ILE A 362 12.28 -0.77 -6.45
N PHE A 363 12.21 -0.30 -7.70
CA PHE A 363 12.77 -1.02 -8.84
C PHE A 363 14.25 -0.71 -9.07
N ASP A 364 14.74 0.47 -8.71
CA ASP A 364 16.13 0.89 -8.91
C ASP A 364 16.71 1.49 -7.61
N ASP A 365 17.47 2.58 -7.64
CA ASP A 365 18.11 3.07 -6.41
C ASP A 365 17.15 3.81 -5.48
N TRP A 366 17.34 3.64 -4.18
CA TRP A 366 16.77 4.52 -3.16
C TRP A 366 17.88 5.36 -2.51
N THR A 367 17.75 6.66 -2.65
CA THR A 367 18.62 7.66 -2.03
C THR A 367 17.85 8.46 -0.98
N HIS A 368 18.52 8.81 0.11
CA HIS A 368 18.00 9.72 1.13
C HIS A 368 18.98 10.88 1.33
N GLY A 369 18.45 12.05 1.66
CA GLY A 369 19.25 13.21 2.04
C GLY A 369 20.05 13.01 3.33
N THR A 370 20.50 14.11 3.92
CA THR A 370 21.40 14.09 5.08
C THR A 370 20.72 14.35 6.42
N ALA A 371 19.38 14.42 6.45
CA ALA A 371 18.60 14.61 7.67
C ALA A 371 17.25 13.89 7.54
N GLY A 372 16.56 13.72 8.67
CA GLY A 372 15.32 12.93 8.75
C GLY A 372 15.58 11.42 8.78
N ALA A 373 14.50 10.65 8.88
CA ALA A 373 14.57 9.19 8.80
C ALA A 373 13.33 8.60 8.13
N PHE A 374 13.50 7.41 7.56
CA PHE A 374 12.40 6.55 7.15
C PHE A 374 11.83 5.82 8.38
N ASN A 375 10.57 6.12 8.69
CA ASN A 375 9.77 5.46 9.71
C ASN A 375 8.91 4.38 9.04
N ALA A 376 9.35 3.12 9.16
CA ALA A 376 8.72 1.99 8.48
C ALA A 376 7.27 1.72 8.91
N GLN A 377 6.90 2.04 10.15
CA GLN A 377 5.57 1.78 10.71
C GLN A 377 5.11 0.34 10.46
N THR A 378 4.02 0.10 9.73
CA THR A 378 3.54 -1.25 9.37
C THR A 378 3.67 -1.55 7.88
N SER A 379 4.49 -0.78 7.16
CA SER A 379 4.66 -0.89 5.71
C SER A 379 5.32 -2.20 5.28
N THR A 380 5.13 -2.52 4.00
CA THR A 380 5.93 -3.53 3.30
C THR A 380 6.80 -2.84 2.28
N VAL A 381 8.11 -3.08 2.36
CA VAL A 381 9.07 -2.61 1.36
C VAL A 381 9.55 -3.80 0.52
N THR A 382 9.43 -3.68 -0.79
CA THR A 382 9.89 -4.68 -1.75
C THR A 382 10.96 -4.10 -2.67
N PHE A 383 12.13 -4.73 -2.71
CA PHE A 383 13.15 -4.47 -3.71
C PHE A 383 12.99 -5.47 -4.86
N ASN A 384 12.56 -5.00 -6.03
CA ASN A 384 12.18 -5.83 -7.18
C ASN A 384 12.93 -5.50 -8.48
N GLY A 385 14.05 -4.77 -8.36
CA GLY A 385 14.89 -4.39 -9.49
C GLY A 385 15.72 -5.49 -10.11
N THR A 386 16.32 -5.19 -11.27
CA THR A 386 17.23 -6.09 -12.01
C THR A 386 18.72 -5.85 -11.76
N SER A 387 19.09 -4.69 -11.22
CA SER A 387 20.48 -4.28 -10.94
C SER A 387 20.81 -4.39 -9.46
N TYR A 388 22.08 -4.21 -9.08
CA TYR A 388 22.39 -3.96 -7.67
C TYR A 388 21.78 -2.65 -7.23
N GLN A 389 20.94 -2.67 -6.19
CA GLN A 389 20.27 -1.47 -5.69
C GLN A 389 21.03 -0.88 -4.50
N SER A 390 21.32 0.41 -4.60
CA SER A 390 21.79 1.25 -3.51
C SER A 390 20.62 1.63 -2.60
N LEU A 391 20.91 1.71 -1.31
CA LEU A 391 19.97 2.15 -0.28
C LEU A 391 20.51 3.38 0.45
N PRO A 392 19.63 4.15 1.13
CA PRO A 392 20.04 5.18 2.06
C PRO A 392 21.01 4.66 3.11
N ASN A 393 21.89 5.50 3.66
CA ASN A 393 22.67 5.12 4.84
C ASN A 393 21.74 4.55 5.95
N PRO A 394 22.14 3.49 6.68
CA PRO A 394 21.33 2.94 7.77
C PRO A 394 20.85 3.97 8.79
N ALA A 395 21.57 5.08 9.01
CA ALA A 395 21.11 6.16 9.86
C ALA A 395 19.78 6.80 9.40
N TYR A 396 19.53 6.81 8.08
CA TYR A 396 18.35 7.42 7.47
C TYR A 396 17.27 6.40 7.09
N ALA A 397 17.62 5.12 6.97
CA ALA A 397 16.67 4.02 6.86
C ALA A 397 17.01 2.95 7.91
N PRO A 398 16.74 3.23 9.21
CA PRO A 398 17.26 2.43 10.32
C PRO A 398 16.59 1.07 10.44
N SER A 399 15.36 0.93 9.96
CA SER A 399 14.63 -0.34 10.01
C SER A 399 13.58 -0.46 8.92
N PHE A 400 13.14 -1.69 8.72
CA PHE A 400 11.99 -2.08 7.93
C PHE A 400 11.01 -2.84 8.81
N TYR A 401 9.72 -2.75 8.51
CA TYR A 401 8.71 -3.57 9.18
C TYR A 401 8.59 -4.92 8.48
N ASN A 402 8.00 -4.95 7.28
CA ASN A 402 8.14 -6.07 6.35
C ASN A 402 9.13 -5.70 5.24
N LEU A 403 10.03 -6.61 4.91
CA LEU A 403 11.02 -6.46 3.85
C LEU A 403 10.99 -7.69 2.93
N THR A 404 10.80 -7.45 1.64
CA THR A 404 10.89 -8.48 0.60
C THR A 404 12.00 -8.15 -0.37
N ILE A 405 12.88 -9.12 -0.65
CA ILE A 405 13.84 -9.06 -1.76
C ILE A 405 13.35 -10.03 -2.84
N ASN A 406 12.94 -9.47 -3.98
CA ASN A 406 12.39 -10.21 -5.11
C ASN A 406 12.99 -9.70 -6.41
N LYS A 407 14.31 -9.80 -6.52
CA LYS A 407 15.08 -9.24 -7.62
C LYS A 407 15.34 -10.32 -8.66
N SER A 408 14.80 -10.17 -9.87
CA SER A 408 14.99 -11.17 -10.94
C SER A 408 16.46 -11.32 -11.37
N SER A 409 17.29 -10.31 -11.10
CA SER A 409 18.75 -10.34 -11.26
C SER A 409 19.40 -9.33 -10.30
N GLY A 410 20.71 -9.48 -10.10
CA GLY A 410 21.46 -8.62 -9.17
C GLY A 410 21.17 -8.91 -7.70
N GLY A 411 21.54 -7.98 -6.82
CA GLY A 411 21.36 -8.13 -5.38
C GLY A 411 21.25 -6.81 -4.64
N MET A 412 21.21 -6.87 -3.32
CA MET A 412 21.36 -5.70 -2.49
C MET A 412 22.85 -5.34 -2.37
N THR A 413 23.15 -4.06 -2.19
CA THR A 413 24.49 -3.60 -1.82
C THR A 413 24.97 -4.30 -0.53
N THR A 414 26.25 -4.69 -0.52
CA THR A 414 26.83 -5.50 0.57
C THR A 414 27.25 -4.63 1.76
N GLY A 415 27.47 -5.25 2.93
CA GLY A 415 28.06 -4.55 4.08
C GLY A 415 27.10 -3.61 4.82
N ARG A 416 25.80 -3.65 4.51
CA ARG A 416 24.75 -2.91 5.23
C ARG A 416 24.25 -3.71 6.43
N THR A 417 24.15 -3.09 7.61
CA THR A 417 23.39 -3.66 8.75
C THR A 417 21.89 -3.52 8.49
N TRP A 418 21.15 -4.62 8.60
CA TRP A 418 19.71 -4.66 8.41
C TRP A 418 18.97 -4.85 9.73
N THR A 419 17.85 -4.15 9.88
CA THR A 419 16.91 -4.35 11.00
C THR A 419 15.53 -4.54 10.40
N VAL A 420 14.97 -5.75 10.50
CA VAL A 420 13.62 -6.08 10.05
C VAL A 420 12.81 -6.52 11.25
N THR A 421 11.81 -5.72 11.63
CA THR A 421 11.09 -5.87 12.90
C THR A 421 9.87 -6.79 12.79
N ASN A 422 9.48 -7.20 11.58
CA ASN A 422 8.44 -8.19 11.35
C ASN A 422 8.87 -9.33 10.40
N ASN A 423 8.54 -9.26 9.12
CA ASN A 423 8.82 -10.35 8.17
C ASN A 423 9.91 -9.95 7.19
N PHE A 424 10.99 -10.74 7.13
CA PHE A 424 11.95 -10.73 6.05
C PHE A 424 11.70 -11.91 5.11
N VAL A 425 11.52 -11.62 3.82
CA VAL A 425 11.29 -12.63 2.77
C VAL A 425 12.31 -12.44 1.65
N LEU A 426 13.05 -13.51 1.33
CA LEU A 426 13.91 -13.58 0.16
C LEU A 426 13.30 -14.55 -0.85
N THR A 427 12.79 -14.02 -1.96
CA THR A 427 12.22 -14.83 -3.05
C THR A 427 13.20 -14.96 -4.22
N LEU A 428 13.87 -13.87 -4.59
CA LEU A 428 14.86 -13.83 -5.67
C LEU A 428 15.96 -12.79 -5.35
N GLY A 429 17.12 -12.93 -6.01
CA GLY A 429 18.26 -12.02 -5.86
C GLY A 429 19.24 -12.42 -4.78
N THR A 430 20.24 -11.58 -4.53
CA THR A 430 21.28 -11.81 -3.51
C THR A 430 21.24 -10.77 -2.40
N ILE A 431 21.45 -11.18 -1.15
CA ILE A 431 21.67 -10.27 -0.01
C ILE A 431 22.87 -10.74 0.83
N GLU A 432 23.71 -9.78 1.23
CA GLU A 432 24.85 -9.98 2.12
C GLU A 432 24.77 -8.95 3.27
N PRO A 433 23.98 -9.24 4.32
CA PRO A 433 23.87 -8.36 5.48
C PRO A 433 25.19 -8.27 6.23
N ALA A 434 25.51 -7.10 6.79
CA ALA A 434 26.63 -6.94 7.71
C ALA A 434 26.35 -7.58 9.08
N GLY A 435 27.42 -7.74 9.87
CA GLY A 435 27.30 -8.16 11.27
C GLY A 435 26.36 -7.27 12.07
N ASN A 436 25.75 -7.87 13.10
CA ASN A 436 24.72 -7.30 13.96
C ASN A 436 23.39 -7.00 13.25
N SER A 437 23.18 -7.49 12.03
CA SER A 437 21.86 -7.46 11.42
C SER A 437 20.86 -8.24 12.26
N SER A 438 19.62 -7.78 12.31
CA SER A 438 18.53 -8.36 13.09
C SER A 438 17.29 -8.53 12.23
N PHE A 439 16.69 -9.71 12.33
CA PHE A 439 15.46 -10.08 11.64
C PHE A 439 14.53 -10.70 12.67
N LYS A 440 13.24 -10.38 12.66
CA LYS A 440 12.29 -11.12 13.47
C LYS A 440 11.99 -12.45 12.82
N ASN A 441 11.17 -12.49 11.77
CA ASN A 441 10.90 -13.71 11.02
C ASN A 441 11.74 -13.71 9.73
N VAL A 442 12.39 -14.84 9.44
CA VAL A 442 13.21 -15.06 8.24
C VAL A 442 12.57 -16.15 7.39
N THR A 443 12.17 -15.82 6.17
CA THR A 443 11.71 -16.77 5.16
C THR A 443 12.58 -16.70 3.92
N LEU A 444 13.20 -17.82 3.56
CA LEU A 444 14.08 -17.92 2.41
C LEU A 444 13.46 -18.87 1.36
N ASP A 445 12.66 -18.28 0.47
CA ASP A 445 11.90 -18.97 -0.58
C ASP A 445 12.65 -19.06 -1.92
N GLY A 446 13.79 -18.39 -2.04
CA GLY A 446 14.67 -18.47 -3.20
C GLY A 446 15.87 -17.53 -3.03
N GLY A 447 16.53 -17.19 -4.14
CA GLY A 447 17.70 -16.32 -4.12
C GLY A 447 18.89 -16.86 -3.31
N THR A 448 19.81 -15.96 -2.98
CA THR A 448 21.04 -16.25 -2.22
C THR A 448 21.14 -15.33 -1.01
N PHE A 449 21.18 -15.92 0.19
CA PHE A 449 21.45 -15.21 1.43
C PHE A 449 22.85 -15.59 1.92
N THR A 450 23.77 -14.63 1.97
CA THR A 450 25.14 -14.86 2.47
C THR A 450 25.31 -14.22 3.83
N ALA A 451 25.44 -15.03 4.87
CA ALA A 451 25.65 -14.54 6.23
C ALA A 451 27.04 -13.87 6.38
N PRO A 452 27.16 -12.80 7.20
CA PRO A 452 28.42 -12.11 7.43
C PRO A 452 29.37 -12.96 8.28
N GLY A 453 30.60 -12.49 8.46
CA GLY A 453 31.49 -13.01 9.51
C GLY A 453 31.08 -12.64 10.95
N GLY A 454 30.10 -11.73 11.10
CA GLY A 454 29.54 -11.32 12.40
C GLY A 454 28.25 -12.06 12.77
N ASN A 455 27.51 -11.51 13.75
CA ASN A 455 26.25 -12.11 14.20
C ASN A 455 25.07 -11.69 13.31
N ILE A 456 24.16 -12.62 13.05
CA ILE A 456 22.77 -12.35 12.65
C ILE A 456 21.88 -12.70 13.83
N ASN A 457 21.02 -11.78 14.25
CA ASN A 457 20.05 -12.01 15.32
C ASN A 457 18.68 -12.34 14.73
N VAL A 458 18.06 -13.39 15.23
CA VAL A 458 16.74 -13.87 14.82
C VAL A 458 15.85 -13.91 16.06
N SER A 459 14.83 -13.05 16.12
CA SER A 459 13.93 -12.94 17.28
C SER A 459 12.56 -13.63 17.10
N GLY A 460 12.30 -14.15 15.90
CA GLY A 460 11.13 -14.95 15.52
C GLY A 460 11.55 -16.23 14.79
N ASP A 461 10.78 -16.66 13.79
CA ASP A 461 11.00 -17.96 13.15
C ASP A 461 12.03 -17.93 12.00
N TRP A 462 12.65 -19.07 11.71
CA TRP A 462 13.52 -19.28 10.55
C TRP A 462 12.95 -20.39 9.65
N THR A 463 12.64 -20.05 8.41
CA THR A 463 12.13 -20.98 7.40
C THR A 463 13.01 -20.95 6.16
N GLN A 464 13.64 -22.08 5.81
CA GLN A 464 14.41 -22.24 4.58
C GLN A 464 13.71 -23.21 3.61
N ASN A 465 13.32 -22.73 2.43
CA ASN A 465 12.58 -23.54 1.46
C ASN A 465 13.40 -23.84 0.21
N ALA A 466 13.79 -22.81 -0.56
CA ALA A 466 14.48 -22.99 -1.84
C ALA A 466 15.65 -22.01 -2.08
N SER A 467 16.07 -21.24 -1.06
CA SER A 467 17.22 -20.35 -1.16
C SER A 467 18.57 -21.07 -0.98
N ALA A 468 19.63 -20.53 -1.59
CA ALA A 468 21.00 -20.80 -1.18
C ALA A 468 21.35 -19.97 0.07
N PHE A 469 21.21 -20.55 1.26
CA PHE A 469 21.77 -19.98 2.49
C PHE A 469 23.27 -20.32 2.58
N ASN A 470 24.12 -19.34 2.32
CA ASN A 470 25.56 -19.45 2.53
C ASN A 470 25.87 -18.99 3.95
N ALA A 471 26.22 -19.95 4.81
CA ALA A 471 26.39 -19.68 6.24
C ALA A 471 27.58 -18.78 6.60
N GLY A 472 28.46 -18.48 5.64
CA GLY A 472 29.65 -17.64 5.85
C GLY A 472 30.53 -18.18 6.98
N SER A 473 31.16 -17.27 7.72
CA SER A 473 31.95 -17.59 8.92
C SER A 473 31.30 -17.15 10.23
N GLY A 474 30.17 -16.45 10.17
CA GLY A 474 29.53 -15.84 11.33
C GLY A 474 28.66 -16.78 12.16
N THR A 475 27.81 -16.17 12.98
CA THR A 475 26.92 -16.84 13.93
C THR A 475 25.48 -16.42 13.71
N VAL A 476 24.56 -17.37 13.60
CA VAL A 476 23.12 -17.10 13.72
C VAL A 476 22.69 -17.26 15.17
N VAL A 477 22.01 -16.25 15.72
CA VAL A 477 21.60 -16.19 17.12
C VAL A 477 20.09 -16.19 17.20
N PHE A 478 19.50 -17.25 17.73
CA PHE A 478 18.07 -17.29 18.09
C PHE A 478 17.89 -16.66 19.47
N ASN A 479 17.24 -15.49 19.52
CA ASN A 479 17.12 -14.66 20.73
C ASN A 479 15.70 -14.08 20.94
N GLY A 480 14.68 -14.81 20.50
CA GLY A 480 13.27 -14.43 20.70
C GLY A 480 12.79 -14.52 22.15
N ALA A 481 11.59 -14.02 22.39
CA ALA A 481 10.89 -14.13 23.69
C ALA A 481 9.89 -15.30 23.74
N SER A 482 9.30 -15.65 22.60
CA SER A 482 8.45 -16.83 22.42
C SER A 482 9.28 -18.00 21.89
N GLN A 483 8.77 -19.23 22.00
CA GLN A 483 9.42 -20.38 21.37
C GLN A 483 9.57 -20.12 19.87
N GLN A 484 10.79 -20.26 19.36
CA GLN A 484 11.09 -20.07 17.95
C GLN A 484 11.06 -21.42 17.22
N THR A 485 10.76 -21.38 15.93
CA THR A 485 10.82 -22.54 15.05
C THR A 485 11.94 -22.41 14.02
N LEU A 486 12.60 -23.53 13.73
CA LEU A 486 13.56 -23.68 12.66
C LEU A 486 13.04 -24.79 11.73
N GLY A 487 12.63 -24.40 10.52
CA GLY A 487 11.99 -25.30 9.59
C GLY A 487 12.11 -24.90 8.13
N GLY A 488 11.13 -25.36 7.34
CA GLY A 488 11.04 -25.18 5.89
C GLY A 488 11.10 -26.50 5.13
N SER A 489 11.18 -26.44 3.80
CA SER A 489 11.32 -27.63 2.95
C SER A 489 12.77 -28.04 2.68
N ALA A 490 13.75 -27.21 3.04
CA ALA A 490 15.17 -27.49 2.90
C ALA A 490 15.89 -27.36 4.25
N ALA A 491 16.84 -28.26 4.51
CA ALA A 491 17.61 -28.25 5.73
C ALA A 491 18.62 -27.09 5.76
N THR A 492 18.61 -26.31 6.84
CA THR A 492 19.58 -25.22 7.05
C THR A 492 20.91 -25.74 7.56
N THR A 493 22.00 -25.32 6.93
CA THR A 493 23.36 -25.53 7.44
C THR A 493 23.90 -24.21 7.96
N PHE A 494 24.27 -24.16 9.24
CA PHE A 494 24.89 -23.02 9.89
C PHE A 494 26.40 -23.23 10.04
N ASN A 495 27.15 -22.14 10.03
CA ASN A 495 28.56 -22.16 10.43
C ASN A 495 28.63 -22.22 11.96
N ASN A 496 28.23 -21.15 12.66
CA ASN A 496 28.00 -21.17 14.10
C ASN A 496 26.53 -20.87 14.41
N LEU A 497 26.06 -21.40 15.53
CA LEU A 497 24.70 -21.20 16.01
C LEU A 497 24.73 -20.87 17.51
N THR A 498 23.90 -19.92 17.95
CA THR A 498 23.68 -19.65 19.37
C THR A 498 22.19 -19.71 19.66
N LEU A 499 21.80 -20.45 20.69
CA LEU A 499 20.46 -20.42 21.25
C LEU A 499 20.46 -19.60 22.55
N ASN A 500 19.77 -18.47 22.53
CA ASN A 500 19.59 -17.57 23.66
C ASN A 500 18.11 -17.22 23.83
N ASN A 501 17.27 -18.24 23.97
CA ASN A 501 15.83 -18.07 24.12
C ASN A 501 15.30 -19.05 25.17
N ALA A 502 14.86 -18.53 26.31
CA ALA A 502 14.35 -19.35 27.41
C ALA A 502 13.13 -20.22 27.04
N ALA A 503 12.33 -19.81 26.05
CA ALA A 503 11.20 -20.58 25.54
C ALA A 503 11.61 -21.70 24.56
N GLY A 504 12.89 -21.72 24.15
CA GLY A 504 13.50 -22.76 23.35
C GLY A 504 13.35 -22.59 21.83
N LEU A 505 13.91 -23.57 21.13
CA LEU A 505 13.90 -23.70 19.67
C LEU A 505 13.30 -25.06 19.29
N ALA A 506 12.26 -25.07 18.46
CA ALA A 506 11.65 -26.28 17.94
C ALA A 506 12.07 -26.52 16.48
N LEU A 507 12.47 -27.76 16.16
CA LEU A 507 12.74 -28.18 14.79
C LEU A 507 11.46 -28.63 14.10
N SER A 508 11.23 -28.16 12.88
CA SER A 508 10.04 -28.51 12.09
C SER A 508 10.43 -29.02 10.70
N ALA A 509 10.06 -30.25 10.39
CA ALA A 509 10.23 -30.93 9.09
C ALA A 509 11.66 -31.10 8.53
N VAL A 510 12.71 -30.60 9.19
CA VAL A 510 14.09 -30.65 8.70
C VAL A 510 15.12 -30.96 9.79
N ASN A 511 16.29 -31.46 9.36
CA ASN A 511 17.45 -31.73 10.20
C ASN A 511 18.54 -30.66 9.98
N PRO A 512 18.62 -29.60 10.79
CA PRO A 512 19.63 -28.56 10.62
C PRO A 512 21.03 -29.08 11.00
N THR A 513 22.05 -28.54 10.34
CA THR A 513 23.46 -28.85 10.60
C THR A 513 24.21 -27.63 11.13
N VAL A 514 25.07 -27.81 12.12
CA VAL A 514 26.03 -26.81 12.60
C VAL A 514 27.45 -27.34 12.37
N ASN A 515 28.22 -26.66 11.52
CA ASN A 515 29.57 -27.11 11.15
C ASN A 515 30.66 -26.66 12.13
N GLY A 516 30.45 -25.51 12.78
CA GLY A 516 31.32 -24.92 13.80
C GLY A 516 30.75 -25.09 15.20
N VAL A 517 30.67 -24.01 15.99
CA VAL A 517 30.24 -24.09 17.38
C VAL A 517 28.73 -23.87 17.49
N PHE A 518 28.04 -24.78 18.17
CA PHE A 518 26.70 -24.54 18.71
C PHE A 518 26.78 -24.14 20.19
N THR A 519 26.30 -22.95 20.54
CA THR A 519 26.38 -22.40 21.88
C THR A 519 25.00 -22.33 22.52
N PHE A 520 24.84 -22.95 23.68
CA PHE A 520 23.68 -22.73 24.53
C PHE A 520 23.94 -21.59 25.52
N THR A 521 23.17 -20.52 25.38
CA THR A 521 23.07 -19.46 26.40
C THR A 521 21.83 -19.67 27.26
N ASN A 522 20.69 -19.99 26.65
CA ASN A 522 19.43 -20.27 27.34
C ASN A 522 18.49 -21.08 26.44
N GLY A 523 17.70 -21.99 27.00
CA GLY A 523 16.65 -22.73 26.31
C GLY A 523 17.04 -24.13 25.84
N LEU A 524 16.00 -24.92 25.54
CA LEU A 524 16.11 -26.27 24.97
C LEU A 524 15.97 -26.24 23.45
N VAL A 525 16.61 -27.20 22.77
CA VAL A 525 16.26 -27.54 21.38
C VAL A 525 15.32 -28.74 21.40
N ALA A 526 14.06 -28.55 21.04
CA ALA A 526 13.10 -29.63 20.87
C ALA A 526 13.16 -30.14 19.43
N THR A 527 13.55 -31.40 19.25
CA THR A 527 13.82 -31.96 17.92
C THR A 527 12.65 -32.75 17.34
N GLY A 528 11.76 -33.29 18.19
CA GLY A 528 10.68 -34.17 17.77
C GLY A 528 11.24 -35.40 17.04
N ALA A 529 10.75 -35.67 15.84
CA ALA A 529 11.26 -36.75 14.98
C ALA A 529 12.57 -36.38 14.24
N ASN A 530 12.98 -35.11 14.26
CA ASN A 530 14.16 -34.61 13.56
C ASN A 530 15.42 -34.78 14.42
N SER A 531 16.57 -34.40 13.86
CA SER A 531 17.88 -34.38 14.50
C SER A 531 18.54 -33.02 14.35
N LEU A 532 19.12 -32.51 15.43
CA LEU A 532 20.14 -31.47 15.34
C LEU A 532 21.47 -32.15 14.99
N ILE A 533 22.10 -31.74 13.89
CA ILE A 533 23.34 -32.37 13.39
C ILE A 533 24.53 -31.46 13.67
N LEU A 534 25.60 -32.03 14.22
CA LEU A 534 26.92 -31.42 14.28
C LEU A 534 27.82 -32.04 13.21
N GLY A 535 28.40 -31.18 12.36
CA GLY A 535 29.39 -31.57 11.37
C GLY A 535 30.64 -32.19 12.01
N THR A 536 31.59 -32.65 11.20
CA THR A 536 32.83 -33.30 11.69
C THR A 536 33.66 -32.35 12.57
N GLY A 537 33.73 -31.07 12.22
CA GLY A 537 34.32 -30.00 13.06
C GLY A 537 33.39 -29.40 14.11
N GLY A 538 32.12 -29.83 14.15
CA GLY A 538 31.10 -29.24 15.00
C GLY A 538 31.34 -29.52 16.49
N SER A 539 31.07 -28.54 17.35
CA SER A 539 31.20 -28.66 18.81
C SER A 539 30.04 -27.99 19.54
N ILE A 540 29.83 -28.33 20.81
CA ILE A 540 28.85 -27.67 21.68
C ILE A 540 29.54 -26.99 22.85
N SER A 541 29.07 -25.79 23.20
CA SER A 541 29.44 -25.09 24.43
C SER A 541 28.21 -24.64 25.22
N GLY A 542 28.36 -24.43 26.54
CA GLY A 542 27.32 -23.85 27.40
C GLY A 542 26.17 -24.78 27.81
N ALA A 543 26.18 -26.04 27.38
CA ALA A 543 25.15 -27.02 27.73
C ALA A 543 25.11 -27.35 29.24
N GLY A 544 23.93 -27.69 29.75
CA GLY A 544 23.67 -27.98 31.16
C GLY A 544 22.17 -28.03 31.45
N ALA A 545 21.77 -28.04 32.73
CA ALA A 545 20.34 -27.98 33.09
C ALA A 545 19.65 -26.77 32.43
N GLY A 546 18.49 -26.99 31.81
CA GLY A 546 17.74 -25.98 31.03
C GLY A 546 18.36 -25.60 29.67
N LYS A 547 19.46 -26.24 29.27
CA LYS A 547 20.29 -25.90 28.10
C LYS A 547 20.84 -27.16 27.41
N TYR A 548 19.97 -27.87 26.70
CA TYR A 548 20.31 -29.14 26.07
C TYR A 548 19.35 -29.48 24.92
N VAL A 549 19.64 -30.57 24.22
CA VAL A 549 18.78 -31.10 23.16
C VAL A 549 17.74 -32.04 23.77
N TYR A 550 16.46 -31.67 23.69
CA TYR A 550 15.35 -32.56 23.96
C TYR A 550 15.03 -33.39 22.69
N GLY A 551 15.52 -34.62 22.67
CA GLY A 551 15.40 -35.57 21.56
C GLY A 551 16.75 -35.90 20.90
N ASN A 552 16.83 -35.89 19.57
CA ASN A 552 17.96 -36.47 18.83
C ASN A 552 19.07 -35.44 18.54
N LEU A 553 20.28 -35.73 19.03
CA LEU A 553 21.51 -35.01 18.67
C LEU A 553 22.44 -35.93 17.89
N GLN A 554 22.76 -35.59 16.64
CA GLN A 554 23.71 -36.32 15.81
C GLN A 554 25.08 -35.63 15.78
N LYS A 555 26.16 -36.39 15.89
CA LYS A 555 27.54 -35.94 15.67
C LYS A 555 28.20 -36.77 14.57
N ASN A 556 28.79 -36.10 13.58
CA ASN A 556 29.63 -36.76 12.59
C ASN A 556 31.06 -36.89 13.12
N PHE A 557 31.66 -38.07 13.03
CA PHE A 557 33.02 -38.36 13.49
C PHE A 557 33.92 -38.75 12.33
N ASN A 558 35.17 -38.26 12.37
CA ASN A 558 36.24 -38.77 11.54
C ASN A 558 36.85 -40.02 12.20
N SER A 559 37.59 -40.82 11.41
CA SER A 559 38.46 -41.87 11.96
C SER A 559 39.52 -41.26 12.88
N GLY A 560 39.81 -41.93 13.99
CA GLY A 560 40.77 -41.44 14.98
C GLY A 560 40.63 -42.14 16.32
N ALA A 561 41.73 -42.19 17.07
CA ALA A 561 41.81 -42.82 18.39
C ALA A 561 41.68 -41.80 19.52
N GLY A 562 41.16 -42.22 20.68
CA GLY A 562 41.11 -41.42 21.90
C GLY A 562 40.18 -40.20 21.84
N GLN A 563 39.21 -40.18 20.93
CA GLN A 563 38.27 -39.07 20.81
C GLN A 563 37.39 -38.98 22.07
N THR A 564 36.89 -37.77 22.36
CA THR A 564 35.95 -37.52 23.46
C THR A 564 34.84 -36.60 22.96
N PHE A 565 33.59 -36.93 23.28
CA PHE A 565 32.45 -36.09 22.96
C PHE A 565 31.32 -36.32 23.96
N THR A 566 30.73 -35.25 24.44
CA THR A 566 29.52 -35.33 25.28
C THR A 566 28.32 -34.94 24.44
N PHE A 567 27.33 -35.80 24.37
CA PHE A 567 26.00 -35.51 23.83
C PHE A 567 25.15 -34.87 24.92
N PRO A 568 24.93 -33.54 24.90
CA PRO A 568 24.03 -32.87 25.82
C PRO A 568 22.58 -33.12 25.43
N VAL A 569 22.07 -34.30 25.76
CA VAL A 569 20.70 -34.73 25.51
C VAL A 569 19.91 -34.82 26.81
N GLY A 570 18.58 -34.87 26.70
CA GLY A 570 17.69 -34.99 27.83
C GLY A 570 16.24 -35.25 27.42
N ASP A 571 15.34 -35.18 28.39
CA ASP A 571 13.88 -35.17 28.17
C ASP A 571 13.31 -33.75 28.34
N ALA A 572 11.98 -33.57 28.39
CA ALA A 572 11.38 -32.24 28.54
C ALA A 572 11.78 -31.51 29.84
N ALA A 573 12.22 -32.24 30.87
CA ALA A 573 12.49 -31.70 32.21
C ALA A 573 13.95 -31.89 32.66
N ASN A 574 14.63 -32.96 32.24
CA ASN A 574 15.90 -33.39 32.81
C ASN A 574 17.02 -33.44 31.77
N TYR A 575 18.15 -32.83 32.13
CA TYR A 575 19.41 -32.97 31.42
C TYR A 575 20.06 -34.32 31.77
N ALA A 576 20.26 -35.18 30.78
CA ALA A 576 20.76 -36.54 30.96
C ALA A 576 21.83 -36.90 29.92
N PRO A 577 22.99 -36.23 29.93
CA PRO A 577 24.00 -36.38 28.87
C PRO A 577 24.60 -37.78 28.78
N ALA A 578 25.09 -38.11 27.59
CA ALA A 578 25.89 -39.29 27.31
C ALA A 578 27.29 -38.86 26.83
N GLN A 579 28.34 -39.25 27.54
CA GLN A 579 29.72 -38.91 27.22
C GLN A 579 30.47 -40.14 26.72
N LEU A 580 31.05 -40.01 25.53
CA LEU A 580 32.05 -40.92 24.99
C LEU A 580 33.44 -40.45 25.42
N SER A 581 34.25 -41.37 25.93
CA SER A 581 35.68 -41.19 26.19
C SER A 581 36.48 -42.36 25.65
N ALA A 582 37.78 -42.16 25.44
CA ALA A 582 38.66 -43.16 24.81
C ALA A 582 38.09 -43.72 23.49
N PHE A 583 37.35 -42.88 22.74
CA PHE A 583 36.58 -43.32 21.58
C PHE A 583 37.48 -43.52 20.36
N ASN A 584 37.63 -44.77 19.96
CA ASN A 584 38.44 -45.19 18.82
C ASN A 584 37.55 -45.49 17.61
N VAL A 585 37.51 -44.56 16.67
CA VAL A 585 36.74 -44.65 15.42
C VAL A 585 37.60 -45.27 14.34
N SER A 586 37.25 -46.50 13.94
CA SER A 586 37.92 -47.28 12.89
C SER A 586 37.38 -46.98 11.48
N SER A 587 36.12 -46.57 11.37
CA SER A 587 35.50 -46.08 10.14
C SER A 587 34.67 -44.84 10.48
N ALA A 588 34.85 -43.76 9.71
CA ALA A 588 34.11 -42.52 9.87
C ALA A 588 32.61 -42.73 9.64
N GLY A 589 31.79 -41.85 10.21
CA GLY A 589 30.33 -41.92 10.08
C GLY A 589 29.65 -40.98 11.08
N SER A 590 28.38 -41.22 11.38
CA SER A 590 27.62 -40.40 12.33
C SER A 590 27.07 -41.24 13.48
N LEU A 591 26.87 -40.58 14.62
CA LEU A 591 26.23 -41.17 15.80
C LEU A 591 25.15 -40.22 16.30
N ALA A 592 23.90 -40.69 16.33
CA ALA A 592 22.80 -39.99 16.97
C ALA A 592 22.63 -40.48 18.40
N ALA A 593 22.42 -39.55 19.34
CA ALA A 593 22.15 -39.83 20.74
C ALA A 593 20.80 -39.24 21.15
N SER A 594 20.06 -39.99 21.97
CA SER A 594 18.86 -39.53 22.66
C SER A 594 18.67 -40.29 23.98
N THR A 595 17.71 -39.86 24.80
CA THR A 595 17.36 -40.55 26.05
C THR A 595 15.86 -40.71 26.15
N THR A 596 15.41 -41.81 26.75
CA THR A 596 14.00 -42.05 27.04
C THR A 596 13.84 -42.27 28.53
N LYS A 597 13.01 -41.43 29.18
CA LYS A 597 12.64 -41.62 30.60
C LYS A 597 11.59 -42.71 30.73
N ALA A 598 12.06 -43.95 30.76
CA ALA A 598 11.27 -45.14 31.01
C ALA A 598 12.19 -46.28 31.42
N ARG A 599 11.62 -47.32 32.02
CA ARG A 599 12.26 -48.64 32.05
C ARG A 599 12.42 -49.16 30.62
N HIS A 600 13.58 -49.72 30.29
CA HIS A 600 13.83 -50.28 28.96
C HIS A 600 12.77 -51.37 28.61
N PRO A 601 12.23 -51.42 27.37
CA PRO A 601 11.19 -52.40 27.01
C PRO A 601 11.60 -53.86 27.25
N GLU A 602 12.87 -54.16 27.02
CA GLU A 602 13.46 -55.50 27.14
C GLU A 602 14.08 -55.75 28.52
N PHE A 603 13.59 -55.06 29.55
CA PHE A 603 14.10 -55.15 30.92
C PHE A 603 14.07 -56.57 31.47
N MET A 604 13.04 -57.37 31.14
CA MET A 604 12.85 -58.70 31.74
C MET A 604 13.96 -59.71 31.41
N SER A 605 14.74 -59.46 30.35
CA SER A 605 15.88 -60.30 29.94
C SER A 605 17.23 -59.69 30.33
N ALA A 606 17.24 -58.54 31.02
CA ALA A 606 18.45 -57.87 31.49
C ALA A 606 19.01 -58.57 32.74
N ASN A 607 20.30 -58.35 33.01
CA ASN A 607 20.96 -58.69 34.28
C ASN A 607 20.97 -57.48 35.22
N ILE A 608 19.87 -56.73 35.23
CA ILE A 608 19.59 -55.59 36.10
C ILE A 608 18.34 -55.92 36.92
N GLY A 609 18.41 -55.81 38.25
CA GLY A 609 17.29 -56.09 39.15
C GLY A 609 16.26 -54.96 39.23
N ASP A 610 15.29 -55.07 40.13
CA ASP A 610 14.18 -54.11 40.27
C ASP A 610 14.56 -52.75 40.87
N LYS A 611 15.86 -52.54 41.16
CA LYS A 611 16.41 -51.25 41.57
C LYS A 611 17.27 -50.69 40.45
N TYR A 612 16.74 -49.72 39.73
CA TYR A 612 17.31 -49.25 38.46
C TYR A 612 17.14 -47.74 38.26
N VAL A 613 17.75 -47.23 37.20
CA VAL A 613 17.50 -45.86 36.71
C VAL A 613 16.41 -45.95 35.64
N GLU A 614 15.29 -45.26 35.80
CA GLU A 614 14.16 -45.20 34.86
C GLU A 614 14.48 -44.34 33.63
N ARG A 615 15.60 -44.65 33.00
CA ARG A 615 16.07 -44.02 31.78
C ARG A 615 16.97 -44.98 31.03
N TYR A 616 16.84 -45.00 29.71
CA TYR A 616 17.83 -45.59 28.84
C TYR A 616 18.32 -44.57 27.81
N TRP A 617 19.56 -44.76 27.36
CA TRP A 617 20.21 -43.94 26.34
C TRP A 617 20.30 -44.75 25.06
N THR A 618 19.94 -44.13 23.94
CA THR A 618 20.07 -44.74 22.63
C THR A 618 21.21 -44.06 21.90
N LEU A 619 22.22 -44.83 21.47
CA LEU A 619 23.25 -44.39 20.54
C LEU A 619 23.08 -45.15 19.23
N ALA A 620 22.66 -44.45 18.18
CA ALA A 620 22.33 -45.02 16.88
C ALA A 620 23.40 -44.64 15.83
N PRO A 621 24.24 -45.57 15.38
CA PRO A 621 25.29 -45.29 14.40
C PRO A 621 24.70 -45.28 12.98
N ALA A 622 25.23 -44.43 12.11
CA ALA A 622 24.89 -44.36 10.69
C ALA A 622 26.12 -43.99 9.85
N GLY A 623 25.96 -43.99 8.52
CA GLY A 623 27.03 -43.62 7.58
C GLY A 623 28.26 -44.55 7.61
N GLY A 624 28.12 -45.78 8.10
CA GLY A 624 29.23 -46.75 8.19
C GLY A 624 30.15 -46.54 9.41
N LEU A 625 29.72 -45.80 10.43
CA LEU A 625 30.48 -45.59 11.67
C LEU A 625 30.83 -46.94 12.32
N ALA A 626 32.12 -47.18 12.56
CA ALA A 626 32.60 -48.37 13.27
C ALA A 626 33.59 -48.01 14.38
N ALA A 627 33.42 -48.58 15.56
CA ALA A 627 34.25 -48.34 16.74
C ALA A 627 35.08 -49.58 17.09
N SER A 628 36.35 -49.40 17.47
CA SER A 628 37.19 -50.49 18.02
C SER A 628 37.27 -50.49 19.54
N GLY A 629 36.75 -49.45 20.20
CA GLY A 629 36.69 -49.33 21.65
C GLY A 629 36.22 -47.94 22.07
N TYR A 630 35.42 -47.85 23.14
CA TYR A 630 35.08 -46.61 23.83
C TYR A 630 34.52 -46.91 25.23
N ASP A 631 34.56 -45.89 26.07
CA ASP A 631 33.87 -45.86 27.35
C ASP A 631 32.67 -44.93 27.24
N LEU A 632 31.54 -45.33 27.81
CA LEU A 632 30.31 -44.55 27.84
C LEU A 632 29.98 -44.19 29.28
N THR A 633 29.94 -42.90 29.58
CA THR A 633 29.42 -42.37 30.84
C THR A 633 28.06 -41.72 30.61
N VAL A 634 27.04 -42.20 31.31
CA VAL A 634 25.70 -41.61 31.27
C VAL A 634 25.39 -40.92 32.59
N THR A 635 24.70 -39.78 32.52
CA THR A 635 24.29 -39.00 33.70
C THR A 635 22.77 -39.01 33.81
N PHE A 636 22.24 -39.32 34.99
CA PHE A 636 20.80 -39.38 35.27
C PHE A 636 20.38 -38.37 36.34
N ALA A 637 19.10 -38.03 36.38
CA ALA A 637 18.54 -37.19 37.43
C ALA A 637 18.21 -38.03 38.67
N ALA A 638 18.32 -37.45 39.87
CA ALA A 638 17.99 -38.18 41.11
C ALA A 638 16.55 -38.73 41.13
N GLY A 639 15.63 -38.04 40.46
CA GLY A 639 14.23 -38.47 40.28
C GLY A 639 14.02 -39.61 39.28
N ASP A 640 15.08 -40.10 38.62
CA ASP A 640 15.03 -41.27 37.76
C ASP A 640 15.23 -42.58 38.56
N LEU A 641 15.58 -42.51 39.85
CA LEU A 641 15.88 -43.71 40.65
C LEU A 641 14.60 -44.47 41.05
N VAL A 642 14.57 -45.77 40.76
CA VAL A 642 13.49 -46.69 41.15
C VAL A 642 14.01 -47.72 42.16
N GLY A 643 13.26 -47.94 43.24
CA GLY A 643 13.60 -48.97 44.24
C GLY A 643 14.77 -48.63 45.18
N SER A 644 15.22 -47.36 45.20
CA SER A 644 16.33 -46.86 46.01
C SER A 644 17.62 -47.69 45.86
N PRO A 645 18.22 -47.72 44.65
CA PRO A 645 19.44 -48.46 44.43
C PRO A 645 20.64 -47.83 45.18
N ASN A 646 21.63 -48.65 45.50
CA ASN A 646 22.97 -48.19 45.88
C ASN A 646 23.66 -47.58 44.66
N THR A 647 23.62 -46.25 44.56
CA THR A 647 24.17 -45.51 43.42
C THR A 647 25.69 -45.69 43.23
N GLY A 648 26.43 -46.12 44.27
CA GLY A 648 27.85 -46.46 44.15
C GLY A 648 28.14 -47.87 43.60
N ALA A 649 27.11 -48.65 43.26
CA ALA A 649 27.22 -50.02 42.79
C ALA A 649 26.36 -50.32 41.54
N LEU A 650 25.94 -49.28 40.81
CA LEU A 650 25.21 -49.44 39.56
C LEU A 650 26.11 -50.01 38.45
N VAL A 651 25.53 -50.88 37.63
CA VAL A 651 26.14 -51.42 36.41
C VAL A 651 25.41 -50.94 35.16
N MET A 652 26.10 -50.97 34.02
CA MET A 652 25.53 -50.67 32.71
C MET A 652 25.42 -51.94 31.87
N GLN A 653 24.35 -52.09 31.12
CA GLN A 653 24.24 -53.09 30.06
C GLN A 653 23.85 -52.45 28.73
N LYS A 654 24.31 -53.07 27.63
CA LYS A 654 23.96 -52.68 26.26
C LYS A 654 23.03 -53.72 25.64
N TYR A 655 21.86 -53.31 25.18
CA TYR A 655 20.92 -54.17 24.47
C TYR A 655 21.06 -53.99 22.97
N SER A 656 21.39 -55.04 22.22
CA SER A 656 21.53 -54.98 20.76
C SER A 656 21.09 -56.30 20.12
N GLY A 657 20.25 -56.21 19.08
CA GLY A 657 19.84 -57.38 18.31
C GLY A 657 19.18 -58.50 19.12
N GLY A 658 18.40 -58.16 20.16
CA GLY A 658 17.76 -59.17 21.02
C GLY A 658 18.55 -59.59 22.25
N VAL A 659 19.77 -59.08 22.44
CA VAL A 659 20.71 -59.60 23.45
C VAL A 659 21.28 -58.48 24.32
N TRP A 660 21.28 -58.70 25.64
CA TRP A 660 22.01 -57.86 26.59
C TRP A 660 23.48 -58.30 26.70
N SER A 661 24.38 -57.31 26.73
CA SER A 661 25.82 -57.52 26.88
C SER A 661 26.38 -56.61 27.97
N ASN A 662 27.33 -57.14 28.75
CA ASN A 662 28.03 -56.38 29.77
C ASN A 662 29.26 -55.69 29.17
N PRO A 663 29.62 -54.47 29.64
CA PRO A 663 30.93 -53.89 29.38
C PRO A 663 32.03 -54.71 30.06
N SER A 664 33.29 -54.41 29.75
CA SER A 664 34.44 -55.04 30.42
C SER A 664 34.51 -54.67 31.91
N ALA A 665 34.03 -53.49 32.27
CA ALA A 665 33.86 -53.03 33.64
C ALA A 665 32.73 -51.99 33.73
N SER A 666 32.15 -51.83 34.91
CA SER A 666 31.27 -50.71 35.25
C SER A 666 31.75 -49.98 36.49
N SER A 667 31.51 -48.68 36.55
CA SER A 667 31.70 -47.83 37.73
C SER A 667 30.56 -46.82 37.82
N SER A 668 30.29 -46.28 39.00
CA SER A 668 29.18 -45.34 39.20
C SER A 668 29.45 -44.34 40.32
N THR A 669 28.73 -43.22 40.27
CA THR A 669 28.65 -42.19 41.32
C THR A 669 27.18 -41.96 41.69
N SER A 670 26.90 -40.94 42.51
CA SER A 670 25.51 -40.60 42.87
C SER A 670 24.61 -40.25 41.69
N THR A 671 25.17 -39.82 40.55
CA THR A 671 24.41 -39.38 39.36
C THR A 671 24.96 -39.87 38.03
N THR A 672 26.03 -40.68 38.02
CA THR A 672 26.63 -41.18 36.78
C THR A 672 26.88 -42.68 36.82
N VAL A 673 26.84 -43.32 35.65
CA VAL A 673 27.29 -44.70 35.45
C VAL A 673 28.18 -44.75 34.22
N THR A 674 29.34 -45.38 34.35
CA THR A 674 30.29 -45.58 33.26
C THR A 674 30.40 -47.07 32.95
N GLY A 675 30.25 -47.43 31.67
CA GLY A 675 30.60 -48.75 31.14
C GLY A 675 31.80 -48.63 30.21
N SER A 676 32.83 -49.46 30.43
CA SER A 676 34.08 -49.40 29.67
C SER A 676 34.19 -50.48 28.58
N GLY A 677 34.92 -50.18 27.51
CA GLY A 677 35.34 -51.15 26.50
C GLY A 677 34.26 -51.61 25.51
N PHE A 678 33.25 -50.78 25.22
CA PHE A 678 32.26 -51.09 24.19
C PHE A 678 32.85 -50.95 22.78
N THR A 679 32.36 -51.75 21.83
CA THR A 679 32.80 -51.74 20.41
C THR A 679 31.65 -51.54 19.42
N SER A 680 30.42 -51.47 19.90
CA SER A 680 29.21 -51.24 19.10
C SER A 680 28.22 -50.39 19.87
N PHE A 681 27.30 -49.74 19.18
CA PHE A 681 26.30 -48.84 19.74
C PHE A 681 24.90 -49.45 19.66
N SER A 682 24.03 -49.09 20.59
CA SER A 682 22.63 -49.51 20.66
C SER A 682 21.94 -48.77 21.82
N ASP A 683 21.00 -49.42 22.53
CA ASP A 683 20.44 -48.94 23.79
C ASP A 683 21.29 -49.35 25.00
N PHE A 684 21.38 -48.46 25.99
CA PHE A 684 22.12 -48.62 27.23
C PHE A 684 21.20 -48.37 28.43
N PHE A 685 21.21 -49.29 29.39
CA PHE A 685 20.37 -49.25 30.58
C PHE A 685 21.20 -49.53 31.83
N THR A 686 20.79 -48.97 32.97
CA THR A 686 21.59 -49.01 34.21
C THR A 686 20.77 -49.33 35.44
N GLY A 687 21.38 -50.04 36.39
CA GLY A 687 20.75 -50.43 37.65
C GLY A 687 21.65 -51.30 38.52
N GLU A 688 21.14 -51.80 39.65
CA GLU A 688 21.85 -52.82 40.42
C GLU A 688 21.88 -54.13 39.65
N SER A 689 23.02 -54.82 39.66
CA SER A 689 23.11 -56.14 39.05
C SER A 689 22.16 -57.11 39.75
N GLY A 690 21.35 -57.84 38.97
CA GLY A 690 20.35 -58.73 39.51
C GLY A 690 19.49 -59.37 38.42
N ILE A 691 18.46 -60.11 38.84
CA ILE A 691 17.47 -60.70 37.94
C ILE A 691 16.16 -59.91 38.14
N PRO A 692 15.55 -59.36 37.08
CA PRO A 692 14.23 -58.75 37.13
C PRO A 692 13.19 -59.68 37.76
N THR A 693 12.33 -59.17 38.64
CA THR A 693 11.20 -59.99 39.13
C THR A 693 10.02 -59.89 38.16
N PRO A 694 9.41 -61.02 37.75
CA PRO A 694 8.17 -60.99 36.99
C PRO A 694 7.06 -60.33 37.82
N VAL A 695 6.34 -59.37 37.23
CA VAL A 695 5.11 -58.85 37.83
C VAL A 695 4.08 -59.99 37.86
N THR A 696 3.76 -60.48 39.05
CA THR A 696 2.63 -61.40 39.25
C THR A 696 1.37 -60.57 39.33
N LEU A 697 0.46 -60.72 38.36
CA LEU A 697 -0.91 -60.23 38.49
C LEU A 697 -1.61 -61.13 39.52
N SER A 698 -1.77 -60.65 40.75
CA SER A 698 -2.68 -61.25 41.71
C SER A 698 -4.11 -60.81 41.46
#